data_AF-A0A7M3WIX2-F1
#
_entry.id   AF-A0A7M3WIX2-F1
#
_cell.length_a   1.000
_cell.length_b   1.000
_cell.length_c   1.000
_cell.angle_alpha   90.00
_cell.angle_beta   90.00
_cell.angle_gamma   90.00
#
_symmetry.space_group_name_H-M   'P 1'
#
loop_
_entity.id
_entity.type
_entity.pdbx_description
1 polymer ?
#
loop_
_entity_poly.entity_id
_entity_poly.type
_entity_poly.pdbx_seq_one_letter_code
_entity_poly.pdbx_strand_id
1 'polypeptide(L)'
;MRRKSIRAFSMMLLMMTSGCLQAVDGVIEDIDRTIDALEGDYPKLDLPERTRSSPSLQTYDACETLLEDLKTAVYDEMIVNLDQQSYWHWVTEPIMMRMDGGSIFAEPELALADDSASDTGGTGSGQTTESREGEFSGTNNQEEGVDEADFLKTDGYHIYMLNGQLLLIMGVPEFGELTLESNLTIEGNPTQMMIEGDRLVISSSIYYWSLPEDSELRKLMSEEVTATDPFSDVTYSYTKVQNLVKYTVVDITDRSSPVVEKEMYIEGNYHTARMVDGTVRSVTHLWTYFDGIRNWVELPEEYWSVEDTDERMGIWNDSVKQTVLDNEQVISELTLDDFVPHIYEIREGEIFTHPLTYEQCTEFSASSDSAGRGFTTIMTMQMLNEEVSLEVDHITSSWAHVYSSEDTLVLAEPANDGWWFWRNSEWEDATNIHSFDISDANHTTYVASGRVEGTVNDQFSISEHNGSVRVASTSDNWWLWWRLAETDENGEPVWTGPTNQVTILMDDGEGKLEQVGFLGDIAEGETIWSARFVGDRGYLVTFMNIDPLWVLDLSDPYNPVVLGELHVPGVSTYIHPIDDDNLLTIGIAGGADGLGLDWSITQVSLFNVSDTSNPSLSDTLPLTPAYVDDNCEDIMTCGWSWSYSEATYEHKAFTFWAPESLLAVPLSTHRYVYDEIEIEGKVYSNYGYEYVSMLKMINIDTENGTLSNHGEVEHSEFYNEEGLSSWWSGSTNIRRSMFMGDYVYAFSAGGATVHRTTDLQMMVELELPGNEPVEYNYVSEEPDRVDEDSEESSEDTETHPCNESDAEGCEE
;
A
#
# COMPACT_ATOMS: atom_id res chain seq x y z
N MET A 1 -50.86 -42.33 12.36
CA MET A 1 -50.20 -43.58 12.82
C MET A 1 -50.03 -44.70 11.78
N ARG A 2 -50.82 -44.84 10.70
CA ARG A 2 -50.69 -46.00 9.77
C ARG A 2 -49.58 -45.96 8.69
N ARG A 3 -48.82 -44.86 8.52
CA ARG A 3 -47.66 -44.80 7.59
C ARG A 3 -46.29 -45.09 8.25
N LYS A 4 -46.09 -44.84 9.56
CA LYS A 4 -44.79 -45.12 10.23
C LYS A 4 -44.41 -46.62 10.21
N SER A 5 -45.40 -47.53 10.27
CA SER A 5 -45.15 -48.98 10.32
C SER A 5 -44.56 -49.59 9.04
N ILE A 6 -44.69 -48.93 7.88
CA ILE A 6 -44.16 -49.47 6.61
C ILE A 6 -42.70 -49.04 6.42
N ARG A 7 -42.36 -47.77 6.69
CA ARG A 7 -40.95 -47.31 6.67
C ARG A 7 -40.08 -48.08 7.67
N ALA A 8 -40.58 -48.34 8.88
CA ALA A 8 -39.86 -49.13 9.88
C ALA A 8 -39.46 -50.54 9.37
N PHE A 9 -40.35 -51.23 8.64
CA PHE A 9 -40.07 -52.59 8.16
C PHE A 9 -39.10 -52.64 6.97
N SER A 10 -39.06 -51.58 6.14
CA SER A 10 -38.03 -51.42 5.11
C SER A 10 -36.68 -51.04 5.71
N MET A 11 -36.64 -50.14 6.70
CA MET A 11 -35.41 -49.67 7.34
C MET A 11 -34.73 -50.79 8.16
N MET A 12 -35.52 -51.64 8.84
CA MET A 12 -35.01 -52.80 9.57
C MET A 12 -34.47 -53.92 8.65
N LEU A 13 -34.75 -53.87 7.34
CA LEU A 13 -34.15 -54.75 6.34
C LEU A 13 -32.85 -54.18 5.75
N LEU A 14 -32.69 -52.85 5.75
CA LEU A 14 -31.44 -52.15 5.40
C LEU A 14 -30.41 -52.22 6.53
N MET A 15 -30.84 -52.26 7.79
CA MET A 15 -29.98 -52.51 8.98
C MET A 15 -29.41 -53.94 9.06
N MET A 16 -29.49 -54.73 7.99
CA MET A 16 -28.84 -56.05 7.83
C MET A 16 -27.68 -56.03 6.82
N THR A 17 -27.39 -54.88 6.19
CA THR A 17 -26.19 -54.67 5.38
C THR A 17 -25.27 -53.68 6.09
N SER A 18 -24.12 -54.17 6.56
CA SER A 18 -23.17 -53.42 7.37
C SER A 18 -22.37 -52.38 6.56
N GLY A 19 -22.39 -51.13 7.01
CA GLY A 19 -21.53 -50.05 6.53
C GLY A 19 -22.06 -48.68 6.99
N CYS A 20 -21.16 -47.78 7.37
CA CYS A 20 -21.42 -46.35 7.65
C CYS A 20 -22.55 -46.05 8.66
N LEU A 21 -22.29 -46.28 9.94
CA LEU A 21 -22.91 -45.49 11.03
C LEU A 21 -22.04 -44.29 11.44
N GLN A 22 -20.75 -44.31 11.08
CA GLN A 22 -19.73 -43.35 11.49
C GLN A 22 -19.78 -41.98 10.75
N ALA A 23 -20.54 -41.90 9.64
CA ALA A 23 -20.68 -40.69 8.82
C ALA A 23 -21.93 -39.85 9.19
N VAL A 24 -22.46 -40.03 10.39
CA VAL A 24 -23.56 -39.22 10.97
C VAL A 24 -23.18 -38.75 12.37
N ASP A 25 -22.43 -39.57 13.13
CA ASP A 25 -21.81 -39.12 14.37
C ASP A 25 -20.79 -37.99 14.07
N GLY A 26 -19.87 -38.16 13.10
CA GLY A 26 -18.83 -37.16 12.80
C GLY A 26 -19.35 -35.77 12.45
N VAL A 27 -20.45 -35.64 11.69
CA VAL A 27 -21.04 -34.32 11.34
C VAL A 27 -21.63 -33.63 12.59
N ILE A 28 -22.00 -34.38 13.62
CA ILE A 28 -22.46 -33.81 14.90
C ILE A 28 -21.25 -33.52 15.81
N GLU A 29 -20.26 -34.41 15.80
CA GLU A 29 -19.00 -34.25 16.54
C GLU A 29 -18.24 -32.99 16.08
N ASP A 30 -18.21 -32.68 14.78
CA ASP A 30 -17.55 -31.47 14.25
C ASP A 30 -18.38 -30.17 14.43
N ILE A 31 -19.71 -30.27 14.63
CA ILE A 31 -20.56 -29.11 14.99
C ILE A 31 -20.36 -28.74 16.47
N ASP A 32 -20.47 -29.71 17.40
CA ASP A 32 -20.16 -29.48 18.82
C ASP A 32 -18.73 -28.94 18.99
N ARG A 33 -17.76 -29.49 18.23
CA ARG A 33 -16.33 -29.09 18.28
C ARG A 33 -16.05 -27.66 17.82
N THR A 34 -16.92 -27.02 17.03
CA THR A 34 -16.71 -25.63 16.57
C THR A 34 -17.17 -24.64 17.63
N ILE A 35 -18.26 -24.94 18.34
CA ILE A 35 -18.65 -24.19 19.53
C ILE A 35 -17.61 -24.39 20.64
N ASP A 36 -17.17 -25.63 20.92
CA ASP A 36 -16.09 -25.94 21.86
C ASP A 36 -14.75 -25.23 21.54
N ALA A 37 -14.52 -24.77 20.30
CA ALA A 37 -13.28 -24.06 19.95
C ALA A 37 -13.25 -22.61 20.46
N LEU A 38 -14.41 -21.96 20.63
CA LEU A 38 -14.53 -20.65 21.27
C LEU A 38 -15.02 -20.76 22.72
N GLU A 39 -15.85 -21.76 23.07
CA GLU A 39 -16.28 -22.03 24.44
C GLU A 39 -15.23 -22.73 25.31
N GLY A 40 -14.21 -23.38 24.72
CA GLY A 40 -13.23 -24.23 25.41
C GLY A 40 -12.47 -23.63 26.60
N ASP A 41 -11.92 -24.53 27.42
CA ASP A 41 -11.15 -24.27 28.65
C ASP A 41 -9.75 -23.67 28.36
N TYR A 42 -9.72 -22.44 27.82
CA TYR A 42 -8.56 -21.55 27.90
C TYR A 42 -8.80 -20.42 28.92
N PRO A 43 -7.75 -19.82 29.51
CA PRO A 43 -7.89 -18.67 30.40
C PRO A 43 -8.40 -17.44 29.66
N LYS A 44 -9.70 -17.16 29.79
CA LYS A 44 -10.36 -16.00 29.20
C LYS A 44 -10.23 -14.78 30.11
N LEU A 45 -9.92 -13.64 29.53
CA LEU A 45 -10.07 -12.34 30.17
C LEU A 45 -11.50 -11.83 30.06
N ASP A 46 -11.89 -11.03 31.06
CA ASP A 46 -13.04 -10.13 30.98
C ASP A 46 -12.64 -8.97 30.04
N LEU A 47 -13.21 -8.96 28.83
CA LEU A 47 -12.93 -7.93 27.83
C LEU A 47 -13.80 -6.69 28.05
N PRO A 48 -13.33 -5.49 27.65
CA PRO A 48 -14.13 -4.27 27.67
C PRO A 48 -15.33 -4.35 26.71
N GLU A 49 -16.39 -3.60 27.02
CA GLU A 49 -17.64 -3.55 26.23
C GLU A 49 -17.45 -2.67 24.99
N ARG A 50 -17.35 -3.29 23.82
CA ARG A 50 -17.13 -2.63 22.53
C ARG A 50 -18.44 -2.56 21.73
N THR A 51 -18.92 -1.35 21.46
CA THR A 51 -20.16 -1.12 20.71
C THR A 51 -19.97 -0.05 19.64
N ARG A 52 -20.59 -0.24 18.48
CA ARG A 52 -20.61 0.74 17.40
C ARG A 52 -21.78 1.72 17.63
N SER A 53 -21.54 3.01 17.44
CA SER A 53 -22.46 4.11 17.76
C SER A 53 -22.63 5.07 16.56
N SER A 54 -22.15 6.32 16.62
CA SER A 54 -22.27 7.30 15.55
C SER A 54 -20.92 7.63 14.90
N PRO A 55 -20.83 7.64 13.55
CA PRO A 55 -19.63 8.02 12.82
C PRO A 55 -19.38 9.55 12.84
N SER A 56 -20.32 10.37 13.32
CA SER A 56 -20.15 11.83 13.38
C SER A 56 -18.95 12.21 14.23
N LEU A 57 -17.98 12.89 13.61
CA LEU A 57 -16.80 13.42 14.29
C LEU A 57 -17.21 14.44 15.36
N GLN A 58 -16.63 14.30 16.54
CA GLN A 58 -16.81 15.20 17.68
C GLN A 58 -15.46 15.83 18.02
N THR A 59 -15.38 17.16 17.88
CA THR A 59 -14.21 17.95 18.27
C THR A 59 -14.05 17.98 19.79
N TYR A 60 -12.85 17.79 20.30
CA TYR A 60 -12.58 17.88 21.73
C TYR A 60 -12.64 19.33 22.25
N ASP A 61 -13.25 19.54 23.42
CA ASP A 61 -13.23 20.84 24.13
C ASP A 61 -12.31 20.84 25.37
N ALA A 62 -11.61 19.72 25.62
CA ALA A 62 -10.57 19.59 26.62
C ALA A 62 -9.57 18.46 26.28
N CYS A 63 -8.29 18.82 26.23
CA CYS A 63 -7.16 17.88 26.10
C CYS A 63 -7.09 16.79 27.18
N GLU A 64 -7.73 17.01 28.35
CA GLU A 64 -7.81 16.02 29.44
C GLU A 64 -8.72 14.84 29.04
N THR A 65 -9.79 15.08 28.28
CA THR A 65 -10.70 14.05 27.78
C THR A 65 -10.10 13.29 26.61
N LEU A 66 -9.46 13.98 25.66
CA LEU A 66 -8.68 13.35 24.58
C LEU A 66 -7.65 12.35 25.14
N LEU A 67 -6.91 12.74 26.17
CA LEU A 67 -5.91 11.86 26.80
C LEU A 67 -6.54 10.70 27.59
N GLU A 68 -7.75 10.85 28.15
CA GLU A 68 -8.47 9.75 28.82
C GLU A 68 -8.98 8.71 27.80
N ASP A 69 -9.55 9.17 26.68
CA ASP A 69 -10.02 8.32 25.57
C ASP A 69 -8.86 7.55 24.92
N LEU A 70 -7.76 8.24 24.57
CA LEU A 70 -6.56 7.64 23.96
C LEU A 70 -5.93 6.56 24.86
N LYS A 71 -5.85 6.79 26.18
CA LYS A 71 -5.38 5.78 27.14
C LYS A 71 -6.33 4.60 27.24
N THR A 72 -7.64 4.83 27.14
CA THR A 72 -8.65 3.78 27.13
C THR A 72 -8.51 2.91 25.88
N ALA A 73 -8.31 3.49 24.70
CA ALA A 73 -8.06 2.74 23.46
C ALA A 73 -6.81 1.83 23.57
N VAL A 74 -5.69 2.35 24.09
CA VAL A 74 -4.46 1.57 24.33
C VAL A 74 -4.69 0.41 25.31
N TYR A 75 -5.43 0.65 26.41
CA TYR A 75 -5.76 -0.39 27.39
C TYR A 75 -6.67 -1.47 26.79
N ASP A 76 -7.70 -1.07 26.05
CA ASP A 76 -8.67 -1.99 25.45
C ASP A 76 -8.02 -2.88 24.38
N GLU A 77 -7.17 -2.30 23.52
CA GLU A 77 -6.37 -3.05 22.54
C GLU A 77 -5.43 -4.04 23.24
N MET A 78 -4.75 -3.62 24.31
CA MET A 78 -3.82 -4.44 25.07
C MET A 78 -4.54 -5.62 25.77
N ILE A 79 -5.70 -5.40 26.41
CA ILE A 79 -6.51 -6.47 27.02
C ILE A 79 -6.94 -7.50 25.96
N VAL A 80 -7.37 -7.03 24.78
CA VAL A 80 -7.76 -7.92 23.68
C VAL A 80 -6.58 -8.73 23.16
N ASN A 81 -5.42 -8.13 22.96
CA ASN A 81 -4.21 -8.84 22.51
C ASN A 81 -3.79 -9.95 23.51
N LEU A 82 -3.82 -9.67 24.82
CA LEU A 82 -3.47 -10.67 25.84
C LEU A 82 -4.47 -11.84 25.92
N ASP A 83 -5.75 -11.60 25.57
CA ASP A 83 -6.76 -12.66 25.44
C ASP A 83 -6.59 -13.49 24.15
N GLN A 84 -6.25 -12.84 23.02
CA GLN A 84 -5.87 -13.55 21.79
C GLN A 84 -4.64 -14.44 22.01
N GLN A 85 -3.59 -13.93 22.68
CA GLN A 85 -2.43 -14.73 23.06
C GLN A 85 -2.82 -15.92 23.96
N SER A 86 -3.81 -15.73 24.85
CA SER A 86 -4.36 -16.81 25.68
C SER A 86 -5.14 -17.85 24.88
N TYR A 87 -5.84 -17.47 23.79
CA TYR A 87 -6.41 -18.42 22.84
C TYR A 87 -5.32 -19.21 22.10
N TRP A 88 -4.38 -18.53 21.44
CA TRP A 88 -3.36 -19.15 20.60
C TRP A 88 -2.41 -20.09 21.36
N HIS A 89 -2.11 -19.80 22.63
CA HIS A 89 -1.21 -20.61 23.46
C HIS A 89 -1.86 -21.88 24.05
N TRP A 90 -3.19 -21.87 24.25
CA TRP A 90 -3.91 -22.97 24.93
C TRP A 90 -4.77 -23.84 24.00
N VAL A 91 -5.19 -23.34 22.84
CA VAL A 91 -6.02 -24.11 21.89
C VAL A 91 -5.17 -25.05 21.03
N THR A 92 -5.39 -26.35 21.18
CA THR A 92 -4.56 -27.41 20.56
C THR A 92 -4.84 -27.68 19.08
N GLU A 93 -6.00 -27.29 18.58
CA GLU A 93 -6.38 -27.29 17.16
C GLU A 93 -7.13 -25.97 16.88
N PRO A 94 -6.42 -24.87 16.51
CA PRO A 94 -7.07 -23.61 16.15
C PRO A 94 -8.04 -23.79 14.98
N ILE A 95 -9.09 -22.96 14.91
CA ILE A 95 -10.12 -23.07 13.85
C ILE A 95 -9.48 -22.98 12.45
N MET A 96 -8.49 -22.10 12.29
CA MET A 96 -7.67 -21.94 11.09
C MET A 96 -7.00 -23.25 10.60
N MET A 97 -6.62 -24.16 11.52
CA MET A 97 -5.99 -25.45 11.17
C MET A 97 -6.99 -26.57 10.86
N ARG A 98 -8.31 -26.35 11.00
CA ARG A 98 -9.35 -27.33 10.66
C ARG A 98 -9.86 -27.24 9.21
N MET A 99 -9.50 -26.18 8.48
CA MET A 99 -9.88 -26.01 7.08
C MET A 99 -8.99 -26.92 6.19
N ASP A 100 -9.48 -28.14 5.93
CA ASP A 100 -8.72 -29.17 5.21
C ASP A 100 -8.41 -28.78 3.74
N GLY A 101 -7.13 -28.87 3.36
CA GLY A 101 -6.73 -29.08 1.98
C GLY A 101 -6.37 -27.87 1.11
N GLY A 102 -6.23 -26.65 1.65
CA GLY A 102 -5.81 -25.49 0.84
C GLY A 102 -5.17 -24.33 1.62
N SER A 103 -4.13 -23.72 1.05
CA SER A 103 -3.57 -22.46 1.55
C SER A 103 -4.49 -21.32 1.08
N ILE A 104 -5.51 -20.99 1.87
CA ILE A 104 -6.30 -19.77 1.67
C ILE A 104 -5.44 -18.55 2.03
N PHE A 105 -4.56 -18.70 3.02
CA PHE A 105 -3.37 -17.86 3.21
C PHE A 105 -2.29 -18.25 2.19
N ALA A 106 -2.62 -18.14 0.90
CA ALA A 106 -1.63 -17.64 -0.05
C ALA A 106 -1.69 -16.12 0.12
N GLU A 107 -0.69 -15.53 0.76
CA GLU A 107 -0.67 -14.09 1.01
C GLU A 107 -0.70 -13.34 -0.33
N PRO A 108 -1.69 -12.47 -0.58
CA PRO A 108 -1.38 -11.25 -1.28
C PRO A 108 -0.53 -10.41 -0.31
N GLU A 109 0.74 -10.17 -0.62
CA GLU A 109 1.65 -9.28 0.15
C GLU A 109 1.22 -7.79 0.07
N LEU A 110 -0.07 -7.52 -0.09
CA LEU A 110 -0.69 -6.22 -0.38
C LEU A 110 -1.53 -5.68 0.81
N ALA A 111 -1.86 -6.51 1.80
CA ALA A 111 -2.68 -6.08 2.95
C ALA A 111 -1.90 -5.31 4.04
N LEU A 112 -0.56 -5.30 3.97
CA LEU A 112 0.36 -4.50 4.81
C LEU A 112 1.61 -4.06 4.02
N ALA A 113 1.43 -3.77 2.72
CA ALA A 113 2.49 -3.12 1.94
C ALA A 113 2.72 -1.68 2.42
N ASP A 114 3.95 -1.18 2.27
CA ASP A 114 4.28 0.23 2.45
C ASP A 114 3.60 1.02 1.32
N ASP A 115 2.40 1.55 1.59
CA ASP A 115 1.51 2.09 0.55
C ASP A 115 2.06 3.40 -0.01
N SER A 116 2.89 3.27 -1.04
CA SER A 116 3.27 4.37 -1.93
C SER A 116 2.06 4.78 -2.78
N ALA A 117 1.11 5.44 -2.11
CA ALA A 117 -0.17 5.96 -2.58
C ALA A 117 -0.59 5.43 -3.96
N SER A 118 -1.44 4.40 -3.95
CA SER A 118 -2.16 3.84 -5.10
C SER A 118 -3.16 4.85 -5.73
N ASP A 119 -2.63 5.99 -6.16
CA ASP A 119 -3.35 7.04 -6.84
C ASP A 119 -3.90 6.46 -8.15
N THR A 120 -5.17 6.73 -8.38
CA THR A 120 -5.89 6.48 -9.63
C THR A 120 -6.62 7.81 -9.98
N GLY A 121 -7.27 8.09 -11.11
CA GLY A 121 -7.74 7.27 -12.23
C GLY A 121 -8.77 7.98 -13.13
N GLY A 122 -8.67 9.31 -13.35
CA GLY A 122 -9.79 10.19 -13.73
C GLY A 122 -10.27 10.23 -15.19
N THR A 123 -11.25 11.10 -15.44
CA THR A 123 -11.89 11.35 -16.76
C THR A 123 -11.26 12.52 -17.52
N GLY A 124 -9.94 12.67 -17.40
CA GLY A 124 -9.16 13.53 -18.27
C GLY A 124 -8.55 12.74 -19.43
N SER A 125 -8.66 13.24 -20.66
CA SER A 125 -7.55 13.04 -21.60
C SER A 125 -6.31 13.67 -20.97
N GLY A 126 -5.29 12.86 -20.64
CA GLY A 126 -4.19 13.22 -19.73
C GLY A 126 -3.69 14.66 -19.93
N GLN A 127 -3.86 15.50 -18.91
CA GLN A 127 -4.37 16.88 -19.06
C GLN A 127 -3.73 17.66 -20.23
N THR A 128 -4.41 17.69 -21.37
CA THR A 128 -3.89 18.19 -22.66
C THR A 128 -3.70 19.72 -22.63
N THR A 129 -2.48 20.13 -22.26
CA THR A 129 -2.16 21.52 -21.96
C THR A 129 -1.48 22.19 -23.17
N GLU A 130 -1.94 23.38 -23.57
CA GLU A 130 -1.34 24.14 -24.69
C GLU A 130 -0.02 24.82 -24.28
N SER A 131 1.09 24.43 -24.91
CA SER A 131 2.38 25.14 -24.84
C SER A 131 2.53 26.17 -25.98
N ARG A 132 3.72 26.73 -26.16
CA ARG A 132 4.07 27.52 -27.36
C ARG A 132 3.99 26.70 -28.66
N GLU A 133 4.16 25.39 -28.56
CA GLU A 133 4.53 24.51 -29.68
C GLU A 133 3.43 23.51 -30.03
N GLY A 134 2.65 23.06 -29.05
CA GLY A 134 1.56 22.12 -29.20
C GLY A 134 0.95 21.70 -27.87
N GLU A 135 0.13 20.66 -27.90
CA GLU A 135 -0.42 20.00 -26.70
C GLU A 135 0.64 19.09 -26.06
N PHE A 136 0.63 18.99 -24.73
CA PHE A 136 1.36 17.96 -23.97
C PHE A 136 0.47 17.31 -22.90
N SER A 137 0.82 16.09 -22.48
CA SER A 137 0.12 15.38 -21.41
C SER A 137 0.62 15.84 -20.04
N GLY A 138 -0.30 16.33 -19.19
CA GLY A 138 -0.05 16.43 -17.74
C GLY A 138 0.00 15.06 -17.06
N THR A 139 0.08 15.08 -15.73
CA THR A 139 -0.19 13.90 -14.89
C THR A 139 -1.62 13.39 -15.18
N ASN A 140 -1.81 12.07 -15.16
CA ASN A 140 -3.15 11.47 -15.08
C ASN A 140 -3.61 11.69 -13.64
N ASN A 141 -4.77 12.34 -13.42
CA ASN A 141 -5.26 12.73 -12.09
C ASN A 141 -6.68 12.16 -11.85
N GLN A 142 -7.17 12.06 -10.62
CA GLN A 142 -8.52 11.60 -10.29
C GLN A 142 -9.65 12.52 -10.81
N GLU A 143 -9.53 13.82 -10.55
CA GLU A 143 -10.53 14.85 -10.89
C GLU A 143 -9.91 15.97 -11.74
N GLU A 144 -10.75 16.62 -12.57
CA GLU A 144 -10.32 17.76 -13.38
C GLU A 144 -10.08 19.00 -12.51
N GLY A 145 -8.92 19.65 -12.68
CA GLY A 145 -8.59 20.92 -11.99
C GLY A 145 -7.73 20.80 -10.73
N VAL A 146 -7.54 19.59 -10.20
CA VAL A 146 -6.69 19.31 -9.02
C VAL A 146 -5.29 18.87 -9.47
N ASP A 147 -4.20 19.39 -8.89
CA ASP A 147 -2.84 18.86 -9.11
C ASP A 147 -2.49 17.81 -8.03
N GLU A 148 -2.45 16.53 -8.43
CA GLU A 148 -2.04 15.42 -7.57
C GLU A 148 -0.51 15.24 -7.58
N ALA A 149 0.10 15.05 -6.41
CA ALA A 149 1.55 14.95 -6.31
C ALA A 149 2.10 13.72 -7.07
N ASP A 150 3.13 13.92 -7.89
CA ASP A 150 3.81 12.85 -8.65
C ASP A 150 5.33 13.02 -8.62
N PHE A 151 6.09 11.95 -8.81
CA PHE A 151 7.56 12.03 -8.89
C PHE A 151 8.05 12.64 -10.22
N LEU A 152 7.15 12.80 -11.21
CA LEU A 152 7.42 13.42 -12.51
C LEU A 152 6.40 14.54 -12.79
N LYS A 153 6.88 15.76 -13.08
CA LYS A 153 6.04 16.94 -13.42
C LYS A 153 6.62 17.70 -14.60
N THR A 154 5.81 18.53 -15.27
CA THR A 154 6.27 19.37 -16.38
C THR A 154 5.53 20.70 -16.46
N ASP A 155 6.22 21.76 -16.89
CA ASP A 155 5.64 23.08 -17.21
C ASP A 155 5.47 23.31 -18.73
N GLY A 156 5.64 22.27 -19.54
CA GLY A 156 5.62 22.33 -21.00
C GLY A 156 6.89 22.90 -21.66
N TYR A 157 7.88 23.33 -20.86
CA TYR A 157 9.22 23.75 -21.30
C TYR A 157 10.34 22.98 -20.58
N HIS A 158 10.05 22.40 -19.42
CA HIS A 158 10.96 21.59 -18.63
C HIS A 158 10.20 20.41 -18.00
N ILE A 159 10.93 19.34 -17.72
CA ILE A 159 10.47 18.16 -17.01
C ILE A 159 11.28 18.06 -15.71
N TYR A 160 10.57 17.94 -14.61
CA TYR A 160 11.09 17.79 -13.26
C TYR A 160 10.90 16.34 -12.86
N MET A 161 11.95 15.69 -12.35
CA MET A 161 11.92 14.29 -11.95
C MET A 161 12.61 14.08 -10.60
N LEU A 162 12.00 13.33 -9.69
CA LEU A 162 12.65 12.80 -8.50
C LEU A 162 13.30 11.46 -8.85
N ASN A 163 14.61 11.32 -8.62
CA ASN A 163 15.35 10.08 -8.88
C ASN A 163 16.38 9.82 -7.78
N GLY A 164 16.18 8.77 -6.98
CA GLY A 164 16.94 8.57 -5.74
C GLY A 164 16.81 9.81 -4.84
N GLN A 165 17.92 10.36 -4.36
CA GLN A 165 17.94 11.59 -3.55
C GLN A 165 18.05 12.89 -4.37
N LEU A 166 17.75 12.86 -5.67
CA LEU A 166 17.93 14.01 -6.57
C LEU A 166 16.60 14.51 -7.15
N LEU A 167 16.36 15.80 -7.06
CA LEU A 167 15.55 16.52 -8.04
C LEU A 167 16.41 16.73 -9.29
N LEU A 168 15.95 16.24 -10.43
CA LEU A 168 16.51 16.47 -11.75
C LEU A 168 15.65 17.48 -12.51
N ILE A 169 16.28 18.48 -13.14
CA ILE A 169 15.59 19.46 -13.99
C ILE A 169 16.10 19.32 -15.41
N MET A 170 15.22 18.94 -16.34
CA MET A 170 15.51 18.70 -17.74
C MET A 170 14.76 19.69 -18.63
N GLY A 171 15.46 20.47 -19.43
CA GLY A 171 14.87 21.38 -20.41
C GLY A 171 14.37 20.65 -21.66
N VAL A 172 13.29 21.18 -22.25
CA VAL A 172 12.71 20.80 -23.55
C VAL A 172 12.73 22.03 -24.46
N PRO A 173 13.83 22.28 -25.20
CA PRO A 173 14.02 23.52 -25.98
C PRO A 173 13.06 23.69 -27.17
N GLU A 174 12.79 22.57 -27.86
CA GLU A 174 11.74 22.34 -28.85
C GLU A 174 11.21 20.90 -28.61
N PHE A 175 9.94 20.62 -28.94
CA PHE A 175 9.38 19.26 -28.75
C PHE A 175 10.17 18.21 -29.57
N GLY A 176 10.56 17.12 -28.91
CA GLY A 176 11.47 16.09 -29.44
C GLY A 176 12.93 16.23 -29.00
N GLU A 177 13.30 17.31 -28.31
CA GLU A 177 14.58 17.46 -27.59
C GLU A 177 14.39 17.30 -26.06
N LEU A 178 15.46 16.91 -25.37
CA LEU A 178 15.55 16.80 -23.90
C LEU A 178 17.01 17.01 -23.46
N THR A 179 17.25 17.84 -22.44
CA THR A 179 18.60 18.07 -21.89
C THR A 179 18.58 18.26 -20.38
N LEU A 180 19.35 17.49 -19.62
CA LEU A 180 19.57 17.73 -18.19
C LEU A 180 20.27 19.08 -17.98
N GLU A 181 19.60 20.04 -17.32
CA GLU A 181 20.11 21.38 -17.05
C GLU A 181 20.75 21.49 -15.66
N SER A 182 20.13 20.89 -14.65
CA SER A 182 20.62 20.88 -13.28
C SER A 182 20.13 19.67 -12.49
N ASN A 183 20.74 19.46 -11.32
CA ASN A 183 20.20 18.61 -10.28
C ASN A 183 20.41 19.24 -8.90
N LEU A 184 19.60 18.81 -7.94
CA LEU A 184 19.61 19.28 -6.55
C LEU A 184 19.39 18.07 -5.63
N THR A 185 20.28 17.87 -4.66
CA THR A 185 20.10 16.81 -3.65
C THR A 185 19.03 17.24 -2.65
N ILE A 186 18.02 16.38 -2.47
CA ILE A 186 16.96 16.51 -1.46
C ILE A 186 17.25 15.50 -0.34
N GLU A 187 17.18 15.94 0.90
CA GLU A 187 17.37 15.06 2.07
C GLU A 187 16.19 14.11 2.23
N GLY A 188 16.49 12.82 2.47
CA GLY A 188 15.50 11.76 2.70
C GLY A 188 15.36 10.85 1.49
N ASN A 189 14.14 10.33 1.31
CA ASN A 189 13.69 9.65 0.11
C ASN A 189 12.54 10.48 -0.51
N PRO A 190 12.82 11.36 -1.50
CA PRO A 190 11.81 12.20 -2.12
C PRO A 190 10.86 11.39 -3.01
N THR A 191 9.58 11.33 -2.66
CA THR A 191 8.61 10.40 -3.27
C THR A 191 7.68 11.06 -4.29
N GLN A 192 7.16 12.25 -4.02
CA GLN A 192 6.21 12.96 -4.90
C GLN A 192 6.43 14.48 -4.84
N MET A 193 5.93 15.22 -5.83
CA MET A 193 5.97 16.68 -5.86
C MET A 193 4.79 17.31 -6.62
N MET A 194 4.50 18.56 -6.27
CA MET A 194 3.53 19.46 -6.91
C MET A 194 4.26 20.70 -7.43
N ILE A 195 3.71 21.37 -8.45
CA ILE A 195 4.33 22.52 -9.11
C ILE A 195 3.38 23.72 -9.22
N GLU A 196 3.83 24.90 -8.79
CA GLU A 196 3.14 26.16 -9.07
C GLU A 196 4.14 27.23 -9.57
N GLY A 197 4.01 27.62 -10.84
CA GLY A 197 4.78 28.70 -11.45
C GLY A 197 6.29 28.45 -11.44
N ASP A 198 7.00 29.12 -10.53
CA ASP A 198 8.45 28.98 -10.33
C ASP A 198 8.78 28.37 -8.94
N ARG A 199 7.88 27.54 -8.40
CA ARG A 199 8.06 26.79 -7.15
C ARG A 199 7.68 25.32 -7.29
N LEU A 200 8.45 24.46 -6.62
CA LEU A 200 8.10 23.05 -6.35
C LEU A 200 7.86 22.85 -4.86
N VAL A 201 6.90 21.99 -4.52
CA VAL A 201 6.77 21.41 -3.17
C VAL A 201 7.00 19.91 -3.29
N ILE A 202 8.05 19.41 -2.66
CA ILE A 202 8.48 18.01 -2.70
C ILE A 202 8.17 17.35 -1.36
N SER A 203 7.45 16.24 -1.36
CA SER A 203 7.32 15.35 -0.20
C SER A 203 8.46 14.34 -0.16
N SER A 204 8.90 13.97 1.04
CA SER A 204 9.95 12.97 1.24
C SER A 204 9.71 12.19 2.52
N SER A 205 9.96 10.88 2.51
CA SER A 205 10.03 10.10 3.75
C SER A 205 11.45 10.16 4.33
N ILE A 206 11.55 10.29 5.65
CA ILE A 206 12.81 10.27 6.40
C ILE A 206 12.67 9.32 7.58
N TYR A 207 13.59 8.37 7.70
CA TYR A 207 13.69 7.51 8.87
C TYR A 207 14.52 8.18 9.97
N TYR A 208 14.08 8.08 11.23
CA TYR A 208 14.79 8.60 12.40
C TYR A 208 16.28 8.18 12.41
N TRP A 209 16.57 6.92 12.06
CA TRP A 209 17.93 6.41 12.05
C TRP A 209 18.82 6.97 10.92
N SER A 210 18.24 7.53 9.84
CA SER A 210 18.99 8.14 8.74
C SER A 210 19.35 9.61 8.97
N LEU A 211 18.71 10.29 9.92
CA LEU A 211 19.13 11.62 10.38
C LEU A 211 20.57 11.56 10.97
N PRO A 212 21.42 12.58 10.77
CA PRO A 212 22.76 12.61 11.36
C PRO A 212 22.75 12.43 12.88
N GLU A 213 23.69 11.66 13.44
CA GLU A 213 23.79 11.42 14.89
C GLU A 213 23.95 12.71 15.72
N ASP A 214 24.56 13.74 15.14
CA ASP A 214 24.75 15.05 15.76
C ASP A 214 23.65 16.07 15.40
N SER A 215 22.60 15.68 14.67
CA SER A 215 21.45 16.53 14.35
C SER A 215 20.65 16.91 15.61
N GLU A 216 20.31 18.19 15.76
CA GLU A 216 19.42 18.64 16.84
C GLU A 216 17.99 18.09 16.67
N LEU A 217 17.50 17.88 15.44
CA LEU A 217 16.20 17.25 15.19
C LEU A 217 16.16 15.81 15.73
N ARG A 218 17.21 15.03 15.45
CA ARG A 218 17.31 13.65 15.95
C ARG A 218 17.27 13.59 17.48
N LYS A 219 17.89 14.56 18.16
CA LYS A 219 17.90 14.67 19.63
C LYS A 219 16.56 15.14 20.23
N LEU A 220 15.68 15.74 19.44
CA LEU A 220 14.32 16.10 19.86
C LEU A 220 13.35 14.92 19.76
N MET A 221 13.60 13.96 18.85
CA MET A 221 12.76 12.78 18.63
C MET A 221 13.06 11.60 19.58
N SER A 222 14.20 11.62 20.28
CA SER A 222 14.71 10.45 21.01
C SER A 222 15.13 10.74 22.45
N GLU A 223 14.89 9.78 23.34
CA GLU A 223 15.39 9.79 24.72
C GLU A 223 16.23 8.54 25.08
N GLU A 224 17.07 8.66 26.11
CA GLU A 224 17.85 7.54 26.65
C GLU A 224 17.07 6.82 27.77
N VAL A 225 16.33 5.77 27.39
CA VAL A 225 15.64 4.89 28.34
C VAL A 225 16.65 3.93 28.96
N THR A 226 16.51 3.64 30.25
CA THR A 226 17.32 2.62 30.94
C THR A 226 16.41 1.61 31.62
N ALA A 227 16.30 0.43 31.02
CA ALA A 227 15.58 -0.71 31.59
C ALA A 227 16.48 -1.44 32.61
N THR A 228 16.03 -1.55 33.86
CA THR A 228 16.71 -2.35 34.89
C THR A 228 16.20 -3.79 34.84
N ASP A 229 16.94 -4.67 34.17
CA ASP A 229 16.76 -6.11 34.26
C ASP A 229 17.42 -6.67 35.56
N PRO A 230 16.86 -7.72 36.18
CA PRO A 230 17.47 -8.46 37.29
C PRO A 230 18.96 -8.83 37.18
N PHE A 231 19.54 -8.91 35.98
CA PHE A 231 20.95 -9.22 35.77
C PHE A 231 21.81 -8.01 35.33
N SER A 232 21.24 -7.01 34.67
CA SER A 232 21.92 -5.78 34.21
C SER A 232 20.97 -4.61 33.91
N ASP A 233 21.42 -3.38 34.19
CA ASP A 233 20.84 -2.18 33.59
C ASP A 233 21.21 -2.10 32.10
N VAL A 234 20.22 -1.93 31.22
CA VAL A 234 20.39 -1.77 29.77
C VAL A 234 19.86 -0.41 29.35
N THR A 235 20.76 0.48 28.91
CA THR A 235 20.41 1.78 28.34
C THR A 235 20.29 1.66 26.81
N TYR A 236 19.21 2.19 26.24
CA TYR A 236 18.97 2.27 24.79
C TYR A 236 18.35 3.63 24.42
N SER A 237 18.46 4.00 23.15
CA SER A 237 17.71 5.13 22.59
C SER A 237 16.31 4.64 22.22
N TYR A 238 15.30 5.21 22.85
CA TYR A 238 13.91 5.11 22.44
C TYR A 238 13.59 6.29 21.51
N THR A 239 12.68 6.08 20.57
CA THR A 239 12.05 7.13 19.76
C THR A 239 10.57 6.80 19.62
N LYS A 240 9.70 7.79 19.83
CA LYS A 240 8.23 7.65 19.74
C LYS A 240 7.79 7.24 18.33
N VAL A 241 8.48 7.79 17.32
CA VAL A 241 8.13 7.67 15.90
C VAL A 241 9.39 7.38 15.09
N GLN A 242 9.30 6.42 14.17
CA GLN A 242 10.44 6.03 13.30
C GLN A 242 10.48 6.84 12.00
N ASN A 243 9.34 7.38 11.56
CA ASN A 243 9.17 7.98 10.24
C ASN A 243 8.78 9.47 10.36
N LEU A 244 9.32 10.29 9.47
CA LEU A 244 8.93 11.68 9.25
C LEU A 244 8.47 11.86 7.81
N VAL A 245 7.43 12.68 7.62
CA VAL A 245 7.11 13.32 6.34
C VAL A 245 7.82 14.66 6.30
N LYS A 246 8.68 14.88 5.29
CA LYS A 246 9.30 16.17 5.02
C LYS A 246 8.65 16.83 3.82
N TYR A 247 8.31 18.12 3.94
CA TYR A 247 7.97 19.00 2.83
C TYR A 247 9.10 20.00 2.57
N THR A 248 9.63 19.96 1.35
CA THR A 248 10.73 20.83 0.88
C THR A 248 10.24 21.77 -0.20
N VAL A 249 10.36 23.09 0.01
CA VAL A 249 10.03 24.11 -1.00
C VAL A 249 11.28 24.49 -1.78
N VAL A 250 11.22 24.43 -3.11
CA VAL A 250 12.35 24.74 -4.00
C VAL A 250 11.99 25.90 -4.95
N ASP A 251 12.83 26.93 -4.97
CA ASP A 251 12.84 27.99 -5.99
C ASP A 251 13.47 27.46 -7.28
N ILE A 252 12.70 27.48 -8.37
CA ILE A 252 13.13 27.08 -9.72
C ILE A 252 13.13 28.27 -10.71
N THR A 253 13.14 29.52 -10.22
CA THR A 253 13.22 30.74 -11.06
C THR A 253 14.50 30.77 -11.91
N ASP A 254 15.61 30.20 -11.40
CA ASP A 254 16.79 29.84 -12.19
C ASP A 254 16.91 28.32 -12.21
N ARG A 255 16.34 27.70 -13.25
CA ARG A 255 16.30 26.25 -13.46
C ARG A 255 17.68 25.60 -13.63
N SER A 256 18.72 26.41 -13.90
CA SER A 256 20.11 25.97 -13.93
C SER A 256 20.80 25.95 -12.54
N SER A 257 20.15 26.52 -11.52
CA SER A 257 20.67 26.63 -10.15
C SER A 257 19.52 26.72 -9.12
N PRO A 258 18.65 25.69 -9.02
CA PRO A 258 17.52 25.67 -8.08
C PRO A 258 17.98 25.74 -6.61
N VAL A 259 17.13 26.28 -5.73
CA VAL A 259 17.48 26.58 -4.33
C VAL A 259 16.37 26.14 -3.37
N VAL A 260 16.71 25.40 -2.32
CA VAL A 260 15.78 25.11 -1.21
C VAL A 260 15.50 26.40 -0.42
N GLU A 261 14.23 26.75 -0.25
CA GLU A 261 13.81 27.92 0.53
C GLU A 261 13.35 27.55 1.95
N LYS A 262 12.64 26.42 2.11
CA LYS A 262 11.98 26.02 3.36
C LYS A 262 11.89 24.51 3.49
N GLU A 263 11.94 24.05 4.73
CA GLU A 263 11.87 22.64 5.10
C GLU A 263 10.97 22.47 6.33
N MET A 264 9.92 21.65 6.21
CA MET A 264 9.02 21.27 7.31
C MET A 264 9.05 19.75 7.47
N TYR A 265 8.99 19.25 8.70
CA TYR A 265 9.05 17.85 9.07
C TYR A 265 7.90 17.53 10.02
N ILE A 266 7.18 16.44 9.78
CA ILE A 266 5.99 16.00 10.53
C ILE A 266 6.20 14.56 10.95
N GLU A 267 5.92 14.22 12.21
CA GLU A 267 5.94 12.83 12.68
C GLU A 267 4.82 12.00 12.03
N GLY A 268 5.19 10.87 11.41
CA GLY A 268 4.25 9.94 10.77
C GLY A 268 4.65 9.57 9.34
N ASN A 269 3.67 9.04 8.62
CA ASN A 269 3.78 8.56 7.25
C ASN A 269 3.01 9.47 6.29
N TYR A 270 3.48 9.58 5.05
CA TYR A 270 2.80 10.32 3.99
C TYR A 270 1.69 9.45 3.41
N HIS A 271 0.48 9.99 3.27
CA HIS A 271 -0.60 9.31 2.54
C HIS A 271 -0.78 9.92 1.15
N THR A 272 -1.20 11.18 1.05
CA THR A 272 -1.34 11.86 -0.25
C THR A 272 -1.27 13.37 -0.08
N ALA A 273 -0.95 14.11 -1.14
CA ALA A 273 -1.01 15.56 -1.16
C ALA A 273 -1.47 16.08 -2.53
N ARG A 274 -2.26 17.15 -2.49
CA ARG A 274 -2.87 17.80 -3.64
C ARG A 274 -2.70 19.32 -3.53
N MET A 275 -2.51 19.99 -4.66
CA MET A 275 -2.36 21.46 -4.70
C MET A 275 -3.48 22.11 -5.51
N VAL A 276 -4.05 23.19 -4.96
CA VAL A 276 -5.03 24.07 -5.61
C VAL A 276 -4.71 25.52 -5.22
N ASP A 277 -4.57 26.43 -6.19
CA ASP A 277 -4.24 27.86 -6.00
C ASP A 277 -3.13 28.10 -4.93
N GLY A 278 -2.00 27.40 -5.05
CA GLY A 278 -0.82 27.52 -4.18
C GLY A 278 -1.00 26.97 -2.75
N THR A 279 -2.16 26.42 -2.43
CA THR A 279 -2.44 25.74 -1.16
C THR A 279 -2.23 24.25 -1.33
N VAL A 280 -1.36 23.67 -0.51
CA VAL A 280 -1.18 22.22 -0.40
C VAL A 280 -2.13 21.70 0.66
N ARG A 281 -2.93 20.70 0.30
CA ARG A 281 -3.63 19.85 1.27
C ARG A 281 -2.96 18.50 1.32
N SER A 282 -2.44 18.16 2.49
CA SER A 282 -1.72 16.94 2.78
C SER A 282 -2.52 16.08 3.74
N VAL A 283 -2.59 14.77 3.47
CA VAL A 283 -3.01 13.78 4.45
C VAL A 283 -1.78 12.98 4.87
N THR A 284 -1.55 12.93 6.18
CA THR A 284 -0.52 12.09 6.81
C THR A 284 -1.16 11.16 7.83
N HIS A 285 -0.50 10.05 8.15
CA HIS A 285 -0.96 9.12 9.18
C HIS A 285 0.14 8.81 10.20
N LEU A 286 -0.14 9.02 11.49
CA LEU A 286 0.72 8.62 12.60
C LEU A 286 0.10 7.44 13.36
N TRP A 287 0.85 6.35 13.45
CA TRP A 287 0.65 5.28 14.42
C TRP A 287 1.80 5.29 15.43
N THR A 288 1.48 5.36 16.72
CA THR A 288 2.49 5.52 17.77
C THR A 288 2.73 4.21 18.52
N TYR A 289 4.01 3.84 18.67
CA TYR A 289 4.46 2.74 19.51
C TYR A 289 4.79 3.28 20.92
N PHE A 290 4.42 2.54 21.97
CA PHE A 290 4.69 2.90 23.35
C PHE A 290 5.71 1.93 23.96
N ASP A 291 6.80 2.45 24.50
CA ASP A 291 7.74 1.60 25.24
C ASP A 291 7.09 1.00 26.51
N GLY A 292 7.60 -0.16 26.94
CA GLY A 292 7.15 -0.85 28.15
C GLY A 292 5.78 -1.55 28.08
N ILE A 293 4.88 -1.20 27.14
CA ILE A 293 3.58 -1.88 27.00
C ILE A 293 3.77 -3.23 26.31
N ARG A 294 3.52 -4.32 27.06
CA ARG A 294 3.63 -5.70 26.54
C ARG A 294 2.30 -6.23 26.02
N ASN A 295 2.21 -6.51 24.71
CA ASN A 295 1.07 -7.22 24.10
C ASN A 295 1.21 -8.75 24.14
N TRP A 296 2.15 -9.28 24.94
CA TRP A 296 2.41 -10.70 25.15
C TRP A 296 2.64 -11.02 26.63
N VAL A 297 2.42 -12.26 27.02
CA VAL A 297 2.52 -12.72 28.41
C VAL A 297 3.97 -13.12 28.73
N GLU A 298 4.60 -12.45 29.70
CA GLU A 298 5.94 -12.84 30.16
C GLU A 298 5.85 -14.02 31.15
N LEU A 299 6.46 -15.16 30.79
CA LEU A 299 6.37 -16.42 31.54
C LEU A 299 7.69 -16.74 32.26
N PRO A 300 7.67 -17.11 33.56
CA PRO A 300 8.87 -17.48 34.29
C PRO A 300 9.48 -18.79 33.77
N GLU A 301 10.81 -18.95 33.87
CA GLU A 301 11.53 -20.17 33.41
C GLU A 301 10.88 -21.48 33.90
N GLU A 302 10.40 -21.48 35.15
CA GLU A 302 9.78 -22.64 35.79
C GLU A 302 8.53 -23.14 35.02
N TYR A 303 7.78 -22.27 34.34
CA TYR A 303 6.57 -22.59 33.57
C TYR A 303 6.80 -23.76 32.60
N TRP A 304 7.91 -23.73 31.86
CA TRP A 304 8.25 -24.72 30.83
C TRP A 304 8.69 -26.07 31.40
N SER A 305 8.88 -26.16 32.73
CA SER A 305 9.27 -27.38 33.44
C SER A 305 8.11 -28.09 34.16
N VAL A 306 6.94 -27.47 34.23
CA VAL A 306 5.74 -28.02 34.87
C VAL A 306 5.02 -28.98 33.89
N GLU A 307 4.82 -30.24 34.30
CA GLU A 307 4.08 -31.23 33.51
C GLU A 307 2.55 -31.17 33.72
N ASP A 308 2.08 -30.53 34.78
CA ASP A 308 0.66 -30.45 35.14
C ASP A 308 -0.03 -29.24 34.50
N THR A 309 -1.14 -29.50 33.79
CA THR A 309 -1.88 -28.48 33.04
C THR A 309 -2.53 -27.43 33.94
N ASP A 310 -3.10 -27.83 35.09
CA ASP A 310 -3.78 -26.92 36.00
C ASP A 310 -2.76 -26.01 36.70
N GLU A 311 -1.60 -26.55 37.07
CA GLU A 311 -0.49 -25.78 37.65
C GLU A 311 0.12 -24.79 36.64
N ARG A 312 0.34 -25.21 35.39
CA ARG A 312 0.71 -24.28 34.29
C ARG A 312 -0.35 -23.21 34.07
N MET A 313 -1.63 -23.56 34.12
CA MET A 313 -2.72 -22.62 33.92
C MET A 313 -2.80 -21.60 35.07
N GLY A 314 -2.48 -22.01 36.30
CA GLY A 314 -2.28 -21.09 37.42
C GLY A 314 -1.16 -20.08 37.17
N ILE A 315 0.01 -20.55 36.75
CA ILE A 315 1.17 -19.68 36.46
C ILE A 315 0.85 -18.70 35.32
N TRP A 316 0.23 -19.16 34.22
CA TRP A 316 -0.22 -18.29 33.12
C TRP A 316 -1.16 -17.19 33.63
N ASN A 317 -2.20 -17.56 34.39
CA ASN A 317 -3.16 -16.59 34.95
C ASN A 317 -2.50 -15.54 35.86
N ASP A 318 -1.47 -15.89 36.62
CA ASP A 318 -0.76 -14.92 37.47
C ASP A 318 0.24 -14.08 36.68
N SER A 319 0.89 -14.63 35.65
CA SER A 319 1.69 -13.87 34.67
C SER A 319 0.87 -12.85 33.88
N VAL A 320 -0.34 -13.21 33.40
CA VAL A 320 -1.22 -12.26 32.68
C VAL A 320 -1.63 -11.10 33.59
N LYS A 321 -2.02 -11.38 34.84
CA LYS A 321 -2.36 -10.32 35.82
C LYS A 321 -1.18 -9.40 36.09
N GLN A 322 0.05 -9.93 36.20
CA GLN A 322 1.23 -9.09 36.38
C GLN A 322 1.50 -8.24 35.12
N THR A 323 1.35 -8.82 33.93
CA THR A 323 1.49 -8.11 32.64
C THR A 323 0.49 -6.95 32.54
N VAL A 324 -0.78 -7.18 32.90
CA VAL A 324 -1.81 -6.12 32.93
C VAL A 324 -1.47 -5.05 33.96
N LEU A 325 -1.04 -5.40 35.19
CA LEU A 325 -0.67 -4.44 36.22
C LEU A 325 0.57 -3.60 35.86
N ASP A 326 1.56 -4.20 35.20
CA ASP A 326 2.73 -3.50 34.67
C ASP A 326 2.30 -2.48 33.60
N ASN A 327 1.51 -2.92 32.62
CA ASN A 327 1.04 -2.08 31.52
C ASN A 327 0.06 -0.98 32.00
N GLU A 328 -0.83 -1.27 32.97
CA GLU A 328 -1.71 -0.28 33.61
C GLU A 328 -0.88 0.87 34.21
N GLN A 329 0.28 0.57 34.81
CA GLN A 329 1.17 1.62 35.32
C GLN A 329 1.71 2.48 34.17
N VAL A 330 2.27 1.86 33.12
CA VAL A 330 2.80 2.58 31.94
C VAL A 330 1.73 3.47 31.30
N ILE A 331 0.55 2.92 31.00
CA ILE A 331 -0.59 3.65 30.43
C ILE A 331 -1.02 4.80 31.35
N SER A 332 -0.96 4.63 32.68
CA SER A 332 -1.27 5.71 33.63
C SER A 332 -0.26 6.86 33.59
N GLU A 333 0.99 6.59 33.22
CA GLU A 333 2.10 7.58 33.18
C GLU A 333 2.19 8.33 31.84
N LEU A 334 1.64 7.79 30.74
CA LEU A 334 1.58 8.46 29.41
C LEU A 334 0.96 9.87 29.47
N THR A 335 1.32 10.72 28.51
CA THR A 335 0.84 12.10 28.34
C THR A 335 0.39 12.32 26.90
N LEU A 336 -0.16 13.49 26.56
CA LEU A 336 -0.61 13.76 25.18
C LEU A 336 0.57 13.90 24.18
N ASP A 337 1.75 14.27 24.68
CA ASP A 337 3.03 14.32 23.95
C ASP A 337 3.39 12.95 23.34
N ASP A 338 3.05 11.88 24.06
CA ASP A 338 3.26 10.49 23.68
C ASP A 338 2.31 10.00 22.57
N PHE A 339 1.27 10.75 22.20
CA PHE A 339 0.32 10.35 21.14
C PHE A 339 0.38 11.25 19.90
N VAL A 340 0.45 12.57 20.09
CA VAL A 340 0.23 13.58 19.04
C VAL A 340 1.45 13.71 18.11
N PRO A 341 1.28 13.89 16.79
CA PRO A 341 2.40 14.15 15.88
C PRO A 341 3.07 15.51 16.16
N HIS A 342 4.38 15.51 16.37
CA HIS A 342 5.17 16.75 16.34
C HIS A 342 5.32 17.30 14.92
N ILE A 343 5.35 18.64 14.82
CA ILE A 343 5.67 19.37 13.59
C ILE A 343 6.86 20.29 13.86
N TYR A 344 7.92 20.13 13.09
CA TYR A 344 9.16 20.88 13.16
C TYR A 344 9.38 21.64 11.85
N GLU A 345 9.87 22.88 11.93
CA GLU A 345 10.19 23.69 10.76
C GLU A 345 11.64 24.20 10.86
N ILE A 346 12.40 24.10 9.77
CA ILE A 346 13.78 24.59 9.71
C ILE A 346 13.82 25.85 8.84
N ARG A 347 14.28 26.97 9.44
CA ARG A 347 14.51 28.24 8.75
C ARG A 347 15.87 28.81 9.15
N GLU A 348 16.67 29.23 8.16
CA GLU A 348 18.05 29.74 8.33
C GLU A 348 19.01 28.83 9.15
N GLY A 349 18.66 27.56 9.35
CA GLY A 349 19.43 26.61 10.18
C GLY A 349 19.03 26.59 11.67
N GLU A 350 17.97 27.30 12.07
CA GLU A 350 17.33 27.16 13.38
C GLU A 350 16.07 26.28 13.26
N ILE A 351 15.83 25.42 14.26
CA ILE A 351 14.64 24.55 14.34
C ILE A 351 13.55 25.24 15.17
N PHE A 352 12.33 25.28 14.62
CA PHE A 352 11.13 25.80 15.24
C PHE A 352 10.12 24.65 15.41
N THR A 353 9.89 24.22 16.64
CA THR A 353 8.78 23.29 16.94
C THR A 353 7.47 24.08 16.98
N HIS A 354 6.49 23.65 16.20
CA HIS A 354 5.13 24.19 16.27
C HIS A 354 4.40 23.68 17.52
N PRO A 355 3.34 24.34 18.01
CA PRO A 355 2.56 23.84 19.14
C PRO A 355 1.98 22.45 18.84
N LEU A 356 2.11 21.52 19.78
CA LEU A 356 1.44 20.20 19.73
C LEU A 356 -0.08 20.34 19.56
N THR A 357 -0.67 21.37 20.18
CA THR A 357 -2.11 21.59 20.21
C THR A 357 -2.44 23.09 20.17
N TYR A 358 -3.61 23.45 19.67
CA TYR A 358 -4.18 24.79 19.82
C TYR A 358 -4.99 24.91 21.14
N GLU A 359 -5.64 26.06 21.37
CA GLU A 359 -6.34 26.31 22.64
C GLU A 359 -7.53 25.36 22.85
N GLN A 360 -7.31 24.31 23.66
CA GLN A 360 -8.26 23.29 24.14
C GLN A 360 -8.34 21.97 23.32
N CYS A 361 -7.43 21.72 22.39
CA CYS A 361 -7.41 20.52 21.54
C CYS A 361 -8.62 20.43 20.57
N THR A 362 -9.11 21.57 20.10
CA THR A 362 -10.28 21.70 19.20
C THR A 362 -10.06 21.14 17.79
N GLU A 363 -8.80 21.05 17.39
CA GLU A 363 -8.27 20.45 16.16
C GLU A 363 -8.28 18.91 16.20
N PHE A 364 -8.49 18.31 17.37
CA PHE A 364 -8.67 16.87 17.50
C PHE A 364 -10.14 16.51 17.42
N SER A 365 -10.46 15.47 16.65
CA SER A 365 -11.81 14.91 16.57
C SER A 365 -11.81 13.39 16.52
N ALA A 366 -12.91 12.80 17.00
CA ALA A 366 -13.11 11.36 17.02
C ALA A 366 -14.54 10.99 16.61
N SER A 367 -14.75 9.84 15.97
CA SER A 367 -16.08 9.23 15.97
C SER A 367 -16.42 8.75 17.38
N SER A 368 -17.70 8.72 17.75
CA SER A 368 -18.14 8.29 19.09
C SER A 368 -18.01 6.78 19.37
N ASP A 369 -17.36 6.06 18.47
CA ASP A 369 -17.03 4.64 18.50
C ASP A 369 -15.61 4.34 18.01
N SER A 370 -14.76 5.36 17.82
CA SER A 370 -13.38 5.15 17.38
C SER A 370 -12.59 4.39 18.43
N ALA A 371 -11.83 3.42 17.95
CA ALA A 371 -10.92 2.58 18.74
C ALA A 371 -9.45 2.83 18.36
N GLY A 372 -9.18 3.80 17.48
CA GLY A 372 -7.85 4.09 16.97
C GLY A 372 -7.01 4.88 17.95
N ARG A 373 -5.80 4.38 18.25
CA ARG A 373 -4.74 5.12 18.96
C ARG A 373 -3.79 5.90 18.05
N GLY A 374 -4.09 5.94 16.75
CA GLY A 374 -3.37 6.72 15.74
C GLY A 374 -4.15 7.95 15.31
N PHE A 375 -3.51 8.78 14.47
CA PHE A 375 -4.12 9.97 13.89
C PHE A 375 -3.96 9.99 12.38
N THR A 376 -5.07 10.08 11.66
CA THR A 376 -5.09 10.58 10.28
C THR A 376 -5.20 12.11 10.37
N THR A 377 -4.24 12.82 9.78
CA THR A 377 -4.13 14.28 9.89
C THR A 377 -4.32 14.92 8.52
N ILE A 378 -5.31 15.81 8.39
CA ILE A 378 -5.42 16.73 7.25
C ILE A 378 -4.61 17.99 7.60
N MET A 379 -3.76 18.44 6.68
CA MET A 379 -2.94 19.64 6.84
C MET A 379 -3.20 20.61 5.69
N THR A 380 -3.77 21.78 5.98
CA THR A 380 -3.94 22.88 5.02
C THR A 380 -2.75 23.83 5.12
N MET A 381 -1.93 23.88 4.06
CA MET A 381 -0.61 24.55 4.09
C MET A 381 -0.43 25.55 2.96
N GLN A 382 -0.07 26.79 3.30
CA GLN A 382 0.42 27.78 2.32
C GLN A 382 1.92 27.99 2.52
N MET A 383 2.72 27.06 1.99
CA MET A 383 4.18 27.10 2.15
C MET A 383 4.86 28.15 1.27
N LEU A 384 4.22 28.54 0.16
CA LEU A 384 4.78 29.40 -0.90
C LEU A 384 4.75 30.91 -0.57
N ASN A 385 4.02 31.32 0.47
CA ASN A 385 4.03 32.70 1.00
C ASN A 385 5.33 33.02 1.78
N GLU A 386 5.58 34.28 2.16
CA GLU A 386 6.79 34.64 2.95
C GLU A 386 6.79 33.93 4.32
N GLU A 387 5.71 34.09 5.09
CA GLU A 387 5.41 33.27 6.27
C GLU A 387 4.60 32.04 5.85
N VAL A 388 4.95 30.85 6.37
CA VAL A 388 4.09 29.66 6.22
C VAL A 388 2.87 29.81 7.14
N SER A 389 1.66 29.64 6.60
CA SER A 389 0.48 29.33 7.41
C SER A 389 0.19 27.83 7.35
N LEU A 390 -0.16 27.29 8.50
CA LEU A 390 -0.55 25.90 8.71
C LEU A 390 -1.85 25.89 9.53
N GLU A 391 -2.77 25.05 9.09
CA GLU A 391 -4.00 24.66 9.76
C GLU A 391 -4.05 23.12 9.71
N VAL A 392 -4.50 22.46 10.78
CA VAL A 392 -4.54 21.00 10.89
C VAL A 392 -5.83 20.51 11.54
N ASP A 393 -6.40 19.44 10.97
CA ASP A 393 -7.46 18.61 11.56
C ASP A 393 -6.86 17.23 11.86
N HIS A 394 -6.84 16.82 13.12
CA HIS A 394 -6.40 15.50 13.57
C HIS A 394 -7.61 14.60 13.88
N ILE A 395 -7.68 13.43 13.26
CA ILE A 395 -8.81 12.50 13.37
C ILE A 395 -8.31 11.18 13.97
N THR A 396 -8.89 10.74 15.09
CA THR A 396 -8.50 9.48 15.77
C THR A 396 -8.89 8.28 14.90
N SER A 397 -7.90 7.73 14.19
CA SER A 397 -8.09 6.92 12.99
C SER A 397 -6.88 6.03 12.79
N SER A 398 -7.07 4.78 12.35
CA SER A 398 -5.96 3.83 12.11
C SER A 398 -5.40 3.91 10.69
N TRP A 399 -6.23 4.28 9.71
CA TRP A 399 -5.88 4.74 8.37
C TRP A 399 -7.18 5.15 7.63
N ALA A 400 -7.09 5.85 6.50
CA ALA A 400 -8.26 6.18 5.68
C ALA A 400 -7.91 6.37 4.20
N HIS A 401 -8.69 5.81 3.27
CA HIS A 401 -8.62 6.22 1.86
C HIS A 401 -9.08 7.68 1.72
N VAL A 402 -8.47 8.40 0.77
CA VAL A 402 -8.68 9.84 0.56
C VAL A 402 -9.21 10.09 -0.85
N TYR A 403 -10.39 10.68 -0.96
CA TYR A 403 -10.91 11.26 -2.21
C TYR A 403 -10.92 12.79 -2.08
N SER A 404 -10.70 13.51 -3.18
CA SER A 404 -11.05 14.93 -3.25
C SER A 404 -11.45 15.39 -4.65
N SER A 405 -12.27 16.43 -4.70
CA SER A 405 -12.42 17.33 -5.84
C SER A 405 -11.74 18.68 -5.53
N GLU A 406 -12.05 19.74 -6.29
CA GLU A 406 -11.63 21.13 -6.02
C GLU A 406 -12.22 21.66 -4.69
N ASP A 407 -13.51 21.39 -4.44
CA ASP A 407 -14.29 21.95 -3.32
C ASP A 407 -14.53 20.96 -2.15
N THR A 408 -14.41 19.63 -2.36
CA THR A 408 -14.74 18.61 -1.33
C THR A 408 -13.60 17.62 -1.10
N LEU A 409 -13.31 17.30 0.16
CA LEU A 409 -12.46 16.17 0.56
C LEU A 409 -13.31 15.14 1.30
N VAL A 410 -13.11 13.85 0.99
CA VAL A 410 -13.78 12.72 1.67
C VAL A 410 -12.73 11.75 2.18
N LEU A 411 -12.79 11.45 3.48
CA LEU A 411 -12.05 10.34 4.08
C LEU A 411 -12.96 9.13 4.25
N ALA A 412 -12.42 7.95 3.97
CA ALA A 412 -13.06 6.66 4.20
C ALA A 412 -12.16 5.80 5.10
N GLU A 413 -12.43 5.80 6.41
CA GLU A 413 -11.69 5.01 7.41
C GLU A 413 -12.46 3.73 7.79
N PRO A 414 -11.78 2.62 8.12
CA PRO A 414 -12.45 1.47 8.76
C PRO A 414 -13.11 1.92 10.06
N ALA A 415 -14.39 1.58 10.24
CA ALA A 415 -15.14 1.99 11.43
C ALA A 415 -14.56 1.41 12.73
N ASN A 416 -13.88 0.26 12.65
CA ASN A 416 -13.23 -0.43 13.77
C ASN A 416 -12.02 -1.25 13.25
N ASP A 417 -10.93 -1.32 14.03
CA ASP A 417 -9.75 -2.13 13.72
C ASP A 417 -9.99 -3.64 13.89
N GLY A 418 -9.16 -4.46 13.22
CA GLY A 418 -9.26 -5.93 13.28
C GLY A 418 -9.21 -6.53 14.70
N TRP A 419 -8.56 -5.89 15.67
CA TRP A 419 -8.56 -6.33 17.06
C TRP A 419 -9.94 -6.16 17.74
N TRP A 420 -10.67 -5.10 17.40
CA TRP A 420 -11.94 -4.72 18.04
C TRP A 420 -13.01 -5.80 17.89
N PHE A 421 -12.99 -6.53 16.77
CA PHE A 421 -13.89 -7.64 16.45
C PHE A 421 -13.66 -8.90 17.31
N TRP A 422 -12.51 -9.05 17.96
CA TRP A 422 -12.20 -10.25 18.76
C TRP A 422 -13.25 -10.48 19.86
N ARG A 423 -13.88 -11.66 19.84
CA ARG A 423 -15.02 -12.04 20.71
C ARG A 423 -16.18 -11.01 20.70
N ASN A 424 -16.34 -10.24 19.62
CA ASN A 424 -17.33 -9.18 19.43
C ASN A 424 -18.04 -9.30 18.06
N SER A 425 -18.53 -10.52 17.73
CA SER A 425 -19.11 -10.86 16.42
C SER A 425 -20.60 -10.49 16.26
N GLU A 426 -21.15 -9.58 17.09
CA GLU A 426 -22.49 -9.01 16.88
C GLU A 426 -22.50 -7.89 15.81
N TRP A 427 -21.35 -7.58 15.21
CA TRP A 427 -21.15 -6.50 14.25
C TRP A 427 -20.42 -7.00 13.00
N GLU A 428 -20.79 -6.44 11.85
CA GLU A 428 -20.17 -6.70 10.55
C GLU A 428 -19.10 -5.63 10.24
N ASP A 429 -18.30 -5.81 9.20
CA ASP A 429 -17.31 -4.83 8.77
C ASP A 429 -17.98 -3.57 8.18
N ALA A 430 -17.37 -2.40 8.38
CA ALA A 430 -17.94 -1.12 7.97
C ALA A 430 -16.87 -0.04 7.83
N THR A 431 -17.18 0.99 7.04
CA THR A 431 -16.32 2.15 6.79
C THR A 431 -17.05 3.44 7.19
N ASN A 432 -16.42 4.29 8.01
CA ASN A 432 -16.89 5.64 8.28
C ASN A 432 -16.54 6.54 7.09
N ILE A 433 -17.47 7.38 6.67
CA ILE A 433 -17.28 8.32 5.57
C ILE A 433 -17.38 9.73 6.13
N HIS A 434 -16.31 10.51 6.05
CA HIS A 434 -16.23 11.88 6.58
C HIS A 434 -16.05 12.87 5.43
N SER A 435 -16.94 13.86 5.32
CA SER A 435 -16.88 14.89 4.27
C SER A 435 -16.46 16.25 4.85
N PHE A 436 -15.58 16.93 4.12
CA PHE A 436 -15.01 18.22 4.46
C PHE A 436 -15.12 19.19 3.26
N ASP A 437 -15.54 20.42 3.54
CA ASP A 437 -15.48 21.56 2.62
C ASP A 437 -14.04 22.06 2.59
N ILE A 438 -13.47 22.13 1.38
CA ILE A 438 -12.11 22.58 1.10
C ILE A 438 -12.09 23.75 0.09
N SER A 439 -13.23 24.43 -0.10
CA SER A 439 -13.35 25.61 -0.97
C SER A 439 -12.65 26.87 -0.42
N ASP A 440 -12.30 26.91 0.88
CA ASP A 440 -11.45 27.95 1.47
C ASP A 440 -9.98 27.51 1.49
N ALA A 441 -9.14 28.16 0.68
CA ALA A 441 -7.68 27.97 0.59
C ALA A 441 -6.89 28.14 1.92
N ASN A 442 -7.54 28.48 3.05
CA ASN A 442 -6.90 28.66 4.35
C ASN A 442 -7.39 27.66 5.41
N HIS A 443 -8.45 26.91 5.14
CA HIS A 443 -9.12 26.05 6.12
C HIS A 443 -9.66 24.78 5.45
N THR A 444 -9.52 23.64 6.11
CA THR A 444 -10.44 22.50 5.96
C THR A 444 -11.63 22.73 6.88
N THR A 445 -12.82 22.24 6.54
CA THR A 445 -14.02 22.39 7.39
C THR A 445 -14.88 21.14 7.35
N TYR A 446 -14.94 20.41 8.46
CA TYR A 446 -15.83 19.25 8.61
C TYR A 446 -17.30 19.61 8.35
N VAL A 447 -17.94 18.89 7.43
CA VAL A 447 -19.34 19.06 7.04
C VAL A 447 -20.22 18.04 7.75
N ALA A 448 -19.95 16.75 7.51
CA ALA A 448 -20.83 15.66 7.92
C ALA A 448 -20.12 14.29 7.88
N SER A 449 -20.63 13.32 8.66
CA SER A 449 -20.21 11.92 8.55
C SER A 449 -21.37 10.98 8.24
N GLY A 450 -21.09 9.91 7.50
CA GLY A 450 -21.95 8.74 7.32
C GLY A 450 -21.18 7.47 7.63
N ARG A 451 -21.81 6.33 7.36
CA ARG A 451 -21.19 5.00 7.46
C ARG A 451 -21.78 4.12 6.37
N VAL A 452 -20.94 3.28 5.78
CA VAL A 452 -21.34 2.20 4.86
C VAL A 452 -20.90 0.87 5.46
N GLU A 453 -21.64 -0.20 5.20
CA GLU A 453 -21.16 -1.55 5.54
C GLU A 453 -20.08 -1.97 4.51
N GLY A 454 -19.19 -2.85 4.94
CA GLY A 454 -18.03 -3.31 4.17
C GLY A 454 -16.82 -2.37 4.19
N THR A 455 -15.72 -2.84 3.61
CA THR A 455 -14.51 -2.07 3.33
C THR A 455 -14.56 -1.41 1.95
N VAL A 456 -13.94 -0.23 1.83
CA VAL A 456 -13.68 0.46 0.56
C VAL A 456 -12.32 -0.04 0.02
N ASN A 457 -12.16 -0.17 -1.30
CA ASN A 457 -10.96 -0.75 -1.92
C ASN A 457 -9.85 0.27 -2.19
N ASP A 458 -10.23 1.48 -2.59
CA ASP A 458 -9.37 2.53 -3.12
C ASP A 458 -10.15 3.86 -3.14
N GLN A 459 -9.50 4.94 -3.60
CA GLN A 459 -10.17 6.24 -3.76
C GLN A 459 -11.15 6.31 -4.97
N PHE A 460 -11.28 5.27 -5.81
CA PHE A 460 -12.20 5.18 -6.98
C PHE A 460 -13.53 4.57 -6.64
N SER A 461 -13.50 3.76 -5.59
CA SER A 461 -14.60 3.29 -4.81
C SER A 461 -15.25 4.45 -4.03
N ILE A 462 -14.80 5.69 -4.20
CA ILE A 462 -15.39 6.93 -3.66
C ILE A 462 -15.59 7.92 -4.83
N SER A 463 -16.68 8.70 -4.83
CA SER A 463 -16.84 9.86 -5.72
C SER A 463 -17.91 10.84 -5.21
N GLU A 464 -17.64 12.15 -5.31
CA GLU A 464 -18.65 13.20 -5.20
C GLU A 464 -19.35 13.42 -6.56
N HIS A 465 -20.67 13.61 -6.56
CA HIS A 465 -21.40 14.14 -7.71
C HIS A 465 -22.72 14.83 -7.31
N ASN A 466 -22.84 16.12 -7.66
CA ASN A 466 -24.02 16.97 -7.42
C ASN A 466 -24.48 17.03 -5.95
N GLY A 467 -23.54 17.01 -4.99
CA GLY A 467 -23.80 16.98 -3.55
C GLY A 467 -24.08 15.59 -3.00
N SER A 468 -23.74 14.53 -3.74
CA SER A 468 -23.92 13.13 -3.34
C SER A 468 -22.57 12.44 -3.24
N VAL A 469 -22.25 11.86 -2.08
CA VAL A 469 -21.07 11.00 -1.93
C VAL A 469 -21.49 9.57 -2.29
N ARG A 470 -20.78 8.96 -3.23
CA ARG A 470 -21.03 7.62 -3.76
C ARG A 470 -19.88 6.74 -3.32
N VAL A 471 -20.20 5.59 -2.72
CA VAL A 471 -19.21 4.67 -2.17
C VAL A 471 -19.50 3.26 -2.65
N ALA A 472 -18.52 2.62 -3.26
CA ALA A 472 -18.52 1.18 -3.51
C ALA A 472 -17.76 0.48 -2.36
N SER A 473 -18.30 -0.62 -1.86
CA SER A 473 -17.66 -1.39 -0.79
C SER A 473 -17.93 -2.89 -0.90
N THR A 474 -17.02 -3.69 -0.34
CA THR A 474 -17.13 -5.15 -0.21
C THR A 474 -17.30 -5.47 1.28
N SER A 475 -18.37 -6.16 1.67
CA SER A 475 -18.47 -6.75 3.02
C SER A 475 -17.81 -8.12 3.05
N ASP A 476 -16.82 -8.30 3.92
CA ASP A 476 -16.14 -9.59 4.11
C ASP A 476 -15.72 -9.88 5.58
N ASN A 477 -15.59 -11.16 5.91
CA ASN A 477 -15.23 -11.65 7.23
C ASN A 477 -13.70 -11.77 7.46
N TRP A 478 -12.84 -10.99 6.78
CA TRP A 478 -11.38 -11.08 6.92
C TRP A 478 -10.90 -10.91 8.38
N TRP A 479 -11.33 -9.84 9.06
CA TRP A 479 -11.07 -9.63 10.50
C TRP A 479 -11.89 -10.53 11.43
N LEU A 480 -12.79 -11.33 10.86
CA LEU A 480 -13.76 -12.21 11.51
C LEU A 480 -13.56 -13.67 11.10
N TRP A 481 -12.33 -14.08 10.76
CA TRP A 481 -12.00 -15.38 10.14
C TRP A 481 -12.52 -16.63 10.88
N TRP A 482 -12.82 -16.54 12.19
CA TRP A 482 -13.47 -17.61 12.94
C TRP A 482 -14.95 -17.82 12.56
N ARG A 483 -15.63 -16.79 12.05
CA ARG A 483 -17.03 -16.85 11.54
C ARG A 483 -17.18 -17.71 10.30
N LEU A 484 -16.10 -17.97 9.56
CA LEU A 484 -16.10 -18.85 8.38
C LEU A 484 -16.51 -20.30 8.71
N ALA A 485 -16.54 -20.68 10.00
CA ALA A 485 -17.02 -21.96 10.50
C ALA A 485 -18.38 -21.88 11.24
N GLU A 486 -19.01 -20.70 11.37
CA GLU A 486 -20.31 -20.55 12.03
C GLU A 486 -21.45 -21.13 11.17
N THR A 487 -22.40 -21.85 11.80
CA THR A 487 -23.59 -22.40 11.14
C THR A 487 -24.88 -22.03 11.88
N ASP A 488 -25.98 -21.87 11.15
CA ASP A 488 -27.29 -21.48 11.68
C ASP A 488 -28.02 -22.61 12.44
N GLU A 489 -29.26 -22.35 12.92
CA GLU A 489 -30.10 -23.37 13.59
C GLU A 489 -30.43 -24.60 12.72
N ASN A 490 -30.20 -24.54 11.41
CA ASN A 490 -30.43 -25.63 10.45
C ASN A 490 -29.13 -26.40 10.09
N GLY A 491 -27.96 -25.83 10.40
CA GLY A 491 -26.64 -26.38 10.06
C GLY A 491 -26.09 -25.93 8.70
N GLU A 492 -26.62 -24.85 8.13
CA GLU A 492 -26.07 -24.20 6.94
C GLU A 492 -25.08 -23.08 7.38
N PRO A 493 -24.02 -22.75 6.61
CA PRO A 493 -23.07 -21.68 6.97
C PRO A 493 -23.75 -20.31 7.17
N VAL A 494 -23.30 -19.55 8.17
CA VAL A 494 -23.77 -18.18 8.44
C VAL A 494 -23.21 -17.19 7.43
N TRP A 495 -21.98 -17.38 6.98
CA TRP A 495 -21.35 -16.61 5.90
C TRP A 495 -21.37 -17.42 4.60
N THR A 496 -21.75 -16.76 3.50
CA THR A 496 -21.93 -17.38 2.18
C THR A 496 -20.89 -16.96 1.15
N GLY A 497 -19.98 -16.07 1.50
CA GLY A 497 -19.05 -15.37 0.62
C GLY A 497 -19.07 -13.85 0.90
N PRO A 498 -18.11 -13.08 0.35
CA PRO A 498 -18.19 -11.62 0.37
C PRO A 498 -19.37 -11.12 -0.48
N THR A 499 -19.82 -9.88 -0.24
CA THR A 499 -20.88 -9.23 -1.02
C THR A 499 -20.53 -7.78 -1.31
N ASN A 500 -20.78 -7.34 -2.54
CA ASN A 500 -20.44 -5.97 -2.98
C ASN A 500 -21.68 -5.09 -3.03
N GLN A 501 -21.52 -3.82 -2.67
CA GLN A 501 -22.57 -2.81 -2.71
C GLN A 501 -22.09 -1.46 -3.23
N VAL A 502 -23.01 -0.66 -3.75
CA VAL A 502 -22.87 0.79 -3.91
C VAL A 502 -23.88 1.51 -3.03
N THR A 503 -23.38 2.37 -2.15
CA THR A 503 -24.17 3.23 -1.27
C THR A 503 -24.07 4.68 -1.73
N ILE A 504 -25.20 5.39 -1.74
CA ILE A 504 -25.25 6.83 -2.04
C ILE A 504 -25.68 7.56 -0.78
N LEU A 505 -24.85 8.51 -0.36
CA LEU A 505 -25.02 9.34 0.83
C LEU A 505 -25.23 10.82 0.43
N MET A 506 -26.01 11.56 1.22
CA MET A 506 -26.22 13.01 1.09
C MET A 506 -26.23 13.68 2.47
N ASP A 507 -25.69 14.90 2.57
CA ASP A 507 -25.81 15.72 3.79
C ASP A 507 -27.28 16.03 4.14
N ASP A 508 -27.67 15.77 5.39
CA ASP A 508 -28.98 16.12 5.94
C ASP A 508 -29.09 17.61 6.35
N GLY A 509 -27.96 18.32 6.41
CA GLY A 509 -27.84 19.70 6.88
C GLY A 509 -27.87 19.82 8.41
N GLU A 510 -27.84 18.69 9.12
CA GLU A 510 -27.64 18.56 10.58
C GLU A 510 -26.33 17.81 10.91
N GLY A 511 -25.41 17.67 9.94
CA GLY A 511 -24.07 17.11 10.12
C GLY A 511 -23.94 15.60 9.88
N LYS A 512 -24.87 15.01 9.10
CA LYS A 512 -24.84 13.58 8.77
C LYS A 512 -25.01 13.33 7.28
N LEU A 513 -24.22 12.41 6.74
CA LEU A 513 -24.41 11.88 5.40
C LEU A 513 -25.44 10.73 5.50
N GLU A 514 -26.72 11.03 5.29
CA GLU A 514 -27.80 10.04 5.29
C GLU A 514 -27.74 9.17 4.01
N GLN A 515 -27.94 7.86 4.17
CA GLN A 515 -28.09 6.90 3.09
C GLN A 515 -29.39 7.15 2.32
N VAL A 516 -29.27 7.73 1.12
CA VAL A 516 -30.40 8.04 0.24
C VAL A 516 -30.65 6.96 -0.81
N GLY A 517 -29.61 6.24 -1.21
CA GLY A 517 -29.66 5.17 -2.21
C GLY A 517 -28.74 4.00 -1.83
N PHE A 518 -29.10 2.80 -2.30
CA PHE A 518 -28.35 1.57 -2.02
C PHE A 518 -28.60 0.54 -3.12
N LEU A 519 -27.53 -0.13 -3.53
CA LEU A 519 -27.53 -1.21 -4.50
C LEU A 519 -26.56 -2.30 -4.01
N GLY A 520 -27.08 -3.27 -3.28
CA GLY A 520 -26.33 -4.44 -2.79
C GLY A 520 -26.50 -5.67 -3.70
N ASP A 521 -26.06 -6.82 -3.19
CA ASP A 521 -26.10 -8.13 -3.86
C ASP A 521 -25.36 -8.15 -5.21
N ILE A 522 -24.38 -7.25 -5.41
CA ILE A 522 -23.53 -7.20 -6.60
C ILE A 522 -22.48 -8.30 -6.49
N ALA A 523 -22.47 -9.24 -7.44
CA ALA A 523 -21.55 -10.38 -7.49
C ALA A 523 -21.40 -11.13 -6.14
N GLU A 524 -22.49 -11.76 -5.65
CA GLU A 524 -22.46 -12.63 -4.46
C GLU A 524 -21.29 -13.64 -4.53
N GLY A 525 -20.35 -13.54 -3.58
CA GLY A 525 -19.17 -14.41 -3.50
C GLY A 525 -17.88 -13.85 -4.11
N GLU A 526 -17.91 -12.69 -4.74
CA GLU A 526 -16.73 -12.01 -5.31
C GLU A 526 -16.36 -10.75 -4.52
N THR A 527 -15.14 -10.24 -4.65
CA THR A 527 -14.74 -8.90 -4.14
C THR A 527 -14.66 -7.90 -5.28
N ILE A 528 -14.78 -6.60 -4.98
CA ILE A 528 -14.36 -5.53 -5.91
C ILE A 528 -12.83 -5.64 -6.15
N TRP A 529 -12.42 -5.39 -7.39
CA TRP A 529 -11.02 -5.28 -7.83
C TRP A 529 -10.72 -3.96 -8.54
N SER A 530 -11.75 -3.29 -9.07
CA SER A 530 -11.65 -1.91 -9.56
C SER A 530 -13.03 -1.26 -9.57
N ALA A 531 -13.08 0.04 -9.29
CA ALA A 531 -14.27 0.87 -9.44
C ALA A 531 -13.96 2.08 -10.34
N ARG A 532 -14.99 2.67 -10.95
CA ARG A 532 -14.89 4.02 -11.54
C ARG A 532 -16.27 4.66 -11.66
N PHE A 533 -16.44 5.84 -11.07
CA PHE A 533 -17.63 6.66 -11.26
C PHE A 533 -17.39 7.73 -12.35
N VAL A 534 -18.41 7.98 -13.19
CA VAL A 534 -18.35 8.95 -14.30
C VAL A 534 -19.72 9.60 -14.49
N GLY A 535 -19.86 10.87 -14.08
CA GLY A 535 -21.13 11.59 -14.18
C GLY A 535 -22.28 10.79 -13.56
N ASP A 536 -23.33 10.53 -14.34
CA ASP A 536 -24.50 9.74 -13.94
C ASP A 536 -24.27 8.20 -13.85
N ARG A 537 -23.08 7.69 -14.13
CA ARG A 537 -22.78 6.24 -14.18
C ARG A 537 -21.77 5.79 -13.12
N GLY A 538 -21.83 4.51 -12.78
CA GLY A 538 -20.77 3.79 -12.10
C GLY A 538 -20.38 2.53 -12.88
N TYR A 539 -19.12 2.15 -12.77
CA TYR A 539 -18.56 0.90 -13.30
C TYR A 539 -17.85 0.17 -12.16
N LEU A 540 -18.06 -1.14 -12.06
CA LEU A 540 -17.36 -2.00 -11.10
C LEU A 540 -16.82 -3.22 -11.82
N VAL A 541 -15.69 -3.73 -11.34
CA VAL A 541 -15.08 -4.99 -11.71
C VAL A 541 -14.94 -5.82 -10.44
N THR A 542 -15.44 -7.06 -10.49
CA THR A 542 -15.40 -8.01 -9.37
C THR A 542 -14.69 -9.29 -9.80
N PHE A 543 -14.16 -10.09 -8.86
CA PHE A 543 -13.50 -11.34 -9.24
C PHE A 543 -13.57 -12.45 -8.21
N MET A 544 -13.76 -13.68 -8.70
CA MET A 544 -13.36 -14.92 -8.03
C MET A 544 -12.68 -15.92 -8.99
N ASN A 545 -13.14 -16.02 -10.23
CA ASN A 545 -12.55 -16.91 -11.26
C ASN A 545 -12.57 -16.32 -12.68
N ILE A 546 -13.55 -15.44 -12.97
CA ILE A 546 -13.81 -14.69 -14.21
C ILE A 546 -14.36 -13.33 -13.74
N ASP A 547 -14.03 -12.23 -14.41
CA ASP A 547 -14.41 -10.85 -14.05
C ASP A 547 -15.72 -10.43 -14.74
N PRO A 548 -16.80 -10.05 -14.01
CA PRO A 548 -17.93 -9.32 -14.57
C PRO A 548 -17.70 -7.79 -14.47
N LEU A 549 -17.57 -7.13 -15.62
CA LEU A 549 -17.73 -5.68 -15.71
C LEU A 549 -19.22 -5.33 -15.51
N TRP A 550 -19.52 -4.65 -14.41
CA TRP A 550 -20.85 -4.13 -14.09
C TRP A 550 -21.02 -2.68 -14.58
N VAL A 551 -22.19 -2.34 -15.11
CA VAL A 551 -22.56 -0.98 -15.52
C VAL A 551 -23.78 -0.53 -14.71
N LEU A 552 -23.68 0.62 -14.02
CA LEU A 552 -24.66 1.13 -13.07
C LEU A 552 -25.25 2.48 -13.50
N ASP A 553 -26.56 2.65 -13.31
CA ASP A 553 -27.26 3.94 -13.38
C ASP A 553 -27.32 4.55 -11.99
N LEU A 554 -26.76 5.75 -11.84
CA LEU A 554 -26.71 6.53 -10.61
C LEU A 554 -27.35 7.93 -10.81
N SER A 555 -28.12 8.13 -11.89
CA SER A 555 -28.77 9.40 -12.25
C SER A 555 -29.93 9.81 -11.32
N ASP A 556 -30.56 8.84 -10.67
CA ASP A 556 -31.47 9.06 -9.53
C ASP A 556 -30.79 8.54 -8.26
N PRO A 557 -30.23 9.42 -7.39
CA PRO A 557 -29.51 9.00 -6.20
C PRO A 557 -30.40 8.29 -5.16
N TYR A 558 -31.74 8.34 -5.31
CA TYR A 558 -32.67 7.59 -4.48
C TYR A 558 -33.05 6.21 -5.06
N ASN A 559 -32.61 5.89 -6.28
CA ASN A 559 -32.91 4.64 -6.97
C ASN A 559 -31.75 4.23 -7.92
N PRO A 560 -30.54 3.94 -7.39
CA PRO A 560 -29.47 3.35 -8.20
C PRO A 560 -29.86 1.95 -8.71
N VAL A 561 -29.44 1.58 -9.91
CA VAL A 561 -29.72 0.24 -10.50
C VAL A 561 -28.57 -0.29 -11.35
N VAL A 562 -28.40 -1.62 -11.38
CA VAL A 562 -27.60 -2.28 -12.43
C VAL A 562 -28.30 -2.14 -13.78
N LEU A 563 -27.57 -1.69 -14.79
CA LEU A 563 -28.01 -1.64 -16.18
C LEU A 563 -27.64 -2.93 -16.92
N GLY A 564 -26.41 -3.43 -16.73
CA GLY A 564 -25.90 -4.63 -17.38
C GLY A 564 -24.62 -5.18 -16.75
N GLU A 565 -24.28 -6.40 -17.13
CA GLU A 565 -23.09 -7.17 -16.71
C GLU A 565 -22.37 -7.72 -17.95
N LEU A 566 -21.05 -7.93 -17.87
CA LEU A 566 -20.25 -8.56 -18.93
C LEU A 566 -19.08 -9.36 -18.35
N HIS A 567 -19.18 -10.68 -18.42
CA HIS A 567 -18.13 -11.60 -17.98
C HIS A 567 -16.97 -11.70 -18.98
N VAL A 568 -15.73 -11.48 -18.54
CA VAL A 568 -14.47 -11.52 -19.30
C VAL A 568 -13.40 -12.32 -18.55
N PRO A 569 -12.59 -13.17 -19.22
CA PRO A 569 -11.46 -13.84 -18.58
C PRO A 569 -10.33 -12.88 -18.21
N GLY A 570 -9.80 -13.04 -17.00
CA GLY A 570 -8.84 -12.12 -16.37
C GLY A 570 -9.50 -11.30 -15.28
N VAL A 571 -8.85 -10.21 -14.87
CA VAL A 571 -9.43 -9.16 -14.01
C VAL A 571 -8.85 -7.80 -14.40
N SER A 572 -9.67 -6.76 -14.38
CA SER A 572 -9.19 -5.37 -14.51
C SER A 572 -8.87 -4.77 -13.14
N THR A 573 -7.71 -4.14 -12.98
CA THR A 573 -7.34 -3.41 -11.74
C THR A 573 -7.56 -1.90 -11.88
N TYR A 574 -7.53 -1.36 -13.10
CA TYR A 574 -7.87 0.05 -13.37
C TYR A 574 -8.77 0.21 -14.60
N ILE A 575 -9.78 1.09 -14.49
CA ILE A 575 -10.76 1.45 -15.51
C ILE A 575 -10.58 2.93 -15.92
N HIS A 576 -10.07 3.16 -17.14
CA HIS A 576 -9.93 4.48 -17.76
C HIS A 576 -11.05 4.75 -18.79
N PRO A 577 -11.98 5.69 -18.53
CA PRO A 577 -13.04 6.03 -19.49
C PRO A 577 -12.48 6.91 -20.62
N ILE A 578 -12.58 6.46 -21.88
CA ILE A 578 -12.14 7.24 -23.05
C ILE A 578 -13.20 8.30 -23.40
N ASP A 579 -14.47 7.89 -23.42
CA ASP A 579 -15.62 8.71 -23.79
C ASP A 579 -16.94 8.13 -23.21
N ASP A 580 -18.09 8.73 -23.53
CA ASP A 580 -19.43 8.30 -23.08
C ASP A 580 -19.79 6.84 -23.46
N ASP A 581 -19.14 6.27 -24.47
CA ASP A 581 -19.48 5.00 -25.11
C ASP A 581 -18.35 3.94 -24.98
N ASN A 582 -17.13 4.30 -24.57
CA ASN A 582 -15.96 3.41 -24.55
C ASN A 582 -15.11 3.50 -23.27
N LEU A 583 -14.73 2.34 -22.72
CA LEU A 583 -13.80 2.20 -21.59
C LEU A 583 -12.56 1.41 -22.00
N LEU A 584 -11.41 1.79 -21.47
CA LEU A 584 -10.14 1.08 -21.59
C LEU A 584 -9.73 0.60 -20.21
N THR A 585 -9.42 -0.68 -20.04
CA THR A 585 -8.94 -1.20 -18.75
C THR A 585 -7.57 -1.82 -18.88
N ILE A 586 -6.87 -1.90 -17.75
CA ILE A 586 -5.64 -2.67 -17.58
C ILE A 586 -5.78 -3.59 -16.35
N GLY A 587 -5.13 -4.74 -16.39
CA GLY A 587 -5.10 -5.70 -15.30
C GLY A 587 -4.36 -6.98 -15.69
N ILE A 588 -4.83 -8.13 -15.19
CA ILE A 588 -4.16 -9.42 -15.35
C ILE A 588 -4.98 -10.32 -16.28
N ALA A 589 -4.33 -11.02 -17.21
CA ALA A 589 -5.01 -11.88 -18.17
C ALA A 589 -5.65 -13.12 -17.50
N GLY A 590 -6.66 -13.69 -18.16
CA GLY A 590 -7.25 -14.97 -17.74
C GLY A 590 -6.36 -16.15 -18.09
N GLY A 591 -6.42 -17.22 -17.27
CA GLY A 591 -5.73 -18.48 -17.54
C GLY A 591 -6.10 -19.10 -18.89
N ALA A 592 -5.25 -20.00 -19.42
CA ALA A 592 -5.37 -20.54 -20.78
C ALA A 592 -6.64 -21.37 -21.07
N ASP A 593 -7.41 -21.77 -20.06
CA ASP A 593 -8.74 -22.39 -20.18
C ASP A 593 -9.91 -21.42 -19.85
N GLY A 594 -9.59 -20.17 -19.52
CA GLY A 594 -10.51 -19.10 -19.14
C GLY A 594 -10.82 -19.02 -17.65
N LEU A 595 -10.05 -19.71 -16.78
CA LEU A 595 -10.26 -19.74 -15.33
C LEU A 595 -9.02 -19.25 -14.57
N GLY A 596 -9.24 -18.39 -13.56
CA GLY A 596 -8.16 -17.82 -12.77
C GLY A 596 -7.30 -16.84 -13.56
N LEU A 597 -6.21 -16.37 -12.93
CA LEU A 597 -5.33 -15.34 -13.48
C LEU A 597 -4.01 -15.92 -13.98
N ASP A 598 -3.60 -15.53 -15.19
CA ASP A 598 -2.24 -15.70 -15.68
C ASP A 598 -1.42 -14.45 -15.34
N TRP A 599 -0.88 -14.45 -14.11
CA TRP A 599 0.00 -13.40 -13.59
C TRP A 599 1.29 -13.18 -14.40
N SER A 600 1.59 -14.01 -15.40
CA SER A 600 2.68 -13.76 -16.34
C SER A 600 2.31 -12.82 -17.49
N ILE A 601 1.05 -12.37 -17.58
CA ILE A 601 0.53 -11.56 -18.69
C ILE A 601 -0.33 -10.40 -18.15
N THR A 602 0.12 -9.17 -18.40
CA THR A 602 -0.70 -7.95 -18.24
C THR A 602 -1.69 -7.88 -19.41
N GLN A 603 -2.94 -7.52 -19.19
CA GLN A 603 -3.95 -7.41 -20.27
C GLN A 603 -4.50 -5.99 -20.35
N VAL A 604 -4.56 -5.43 -21.58
CA VAL A 604 -5.35 -4.24 -21.89
C VAL A 604 -6.64 -4.67 -22.59
N SER A 605 -7.78 -4.12 -22.18
CA SER A 605 -9.11 -4.51 -22.67
C SER A 605 -9.91 -3.29 -23.10
N LEU A 606 -10.51 -3.32 -24.29
CA LEU A 606 -11.36 -2.24 -24.82
C LEU A 606 -12.83 -2.66 -24.79
N PHE A 607 -13.64 -1.91 -24.06
CA PHE A 607 -15.07 -2.15 -23.87
C PHE A 607 -15.90 -1.07 -24.56
N ASN A 608 -17.01 -1.48 -25.19
CA ASN A 608 -18.05 -0.57 -25.63
C ASN A 608 -19.27 -0.70 -24.71
N VAL A 609 -19.71 0.44 -24.17
CA VAL A 609 -20.81 0.59 -23.21
C VAL A 609 -21.97 1.44 -23.76
N SER A 610 -22.00 1.69 -25.08
CA SER A 610 -23.05 2.50 -25.75
C SER A 610 -24.47 1.91 -25.64
N ASP A 611 -24.58 0.58 -25.54
CA ASP A 611 -25.75 -0.10 -24.98
C ASP A 611 -25.43 -0.58 -23.57
N THR A 612 -25.65 0.29 -22.59
CA THR A 612 -25.41 0.00 -21.17
C THR A 612 -26.21 -1.19 -20.63
N SER A 613 -27.24 -1.66 -21.35
CA SER A 613 -28.00 -2.86 -20.98
C SER A 613 -27.42 -4.17 -21.53
N ASN A 614 -26.44 -4.06 -22.44
CA ASN A 614 -25.66 -5.18 -22.98
C ASN A 614 -24.25 -4.66 -23.36
N PRO A 615 -23.41 -4.30 -22.38
CA PRO A 615 -22.02 -3.90 -22.65
C PRO A 615 -21.27 -5.02 -23.38
N SER A 616 -20.26 -4.67 -24.17
CA SER A 616 -19.49 -5.65 -24.94
C SER A 616 -17.99 -5.37 -24.97
N LEU A 617 -17.23 -6.45 -24.77
CA LEU A 617 -15.78 -6.46 -25.00
C LEU A 617 -15.55 -6.37 -26.51
N SER A 618 -14.85 -5.33 -26.94
CA SER A 618 -14.57 -5.07 -28.36
C SER A 618 -13.29 -5.80 -28.78
N ASP A 619 -12.23 -5.66 -27.99
CA ASP A 619 -10.94 -6.32 -28.23
C ASP A 619 -10.11 -6.46 -26.93
N THR A 620 -9.14 -7.37 -26.92
CA THR A 620 -8.14 -7.49 -25.84
C THR A 620 -6.73 -7.67 -26.40
N LEU A 621 -5.76 -7.04 -25.75
CA LEU A 621 -4.35 -7.16 -26.08
C LEU A 621 -3.57 -7.69 -24.87
N PRO A 622 -3.19 -8.98 -24.85
CA PRO A 622 -2.27 -9.50 -23.85
C PRO A 622 -0.86 -8.97 -24.10
N LEU A 623 -0.20 -8.56 -23.02
CA LEU A 623 1.10 -7.92 -22.98
C LEU A 623 2.05 -8.73 -22.11
N THR A 624 3.25 -8.98 -22.64
CA THR A 624 4.39 -9.41 -21.82
C THR A 624 5.68 -8.80 -22.38
N PRO A 625 6.61 -8.35 -21.52
CA PRO A 625 7.97 -7.99 -21.90
C PRO A 625 8.88 -9.23 -22.06
N ALA A 626 8.45 -10.41 -21.60
CA ALA A 626 9.25 -11.63 -21.61
C ALA A 626 9.39 -12.23 -23.03
N TYR A 627 10.57 -12.76 -23.34
CA TYR A 627 10.88 -13.32 -24.66
C TYR A 627 11.58 -14.69 -24.59
N VAL A 628 11.64 -15.36 -25.74
CA VAL A 628 12.34 -16.65 -25.94
C VAL A 628 13.67 -16.41 -26.64
N ASP A 629 14.74 -17.06 -26.16
CA ASP A 629 16.09 -16.99 -26.70
C ASP A 629 16.60 -18.38 -27.16
N ASP A 630 17.89 -18.50 -27.49
CA ASP A 630 18.51 -19.77 -27.91
C ASP A 630 18.58 -20.84 -26.78
N ASN A 631 18.24 -20.52 -25.52
CA ASN A 631 18.35 -21.39 -24.34
C ASN A 631 17.02 -22.03 -23.90
N CYS A 632 15.87 -21.53 -24.35
CA CYS A 632 14.54 -22.00 -23.97
C CYS A 632 13.63 -22.31 -25.18
N GLU A 633 12.58 -23.11 -24.99
CA GLU A 633 11.60 -23.44 -26.05
C GLU A 633 10.29 -22.62 -25.94
N ASP A 634 10.02 -22.04 -24.77
CA ASP A 634 8.80 -21.28 -24.43
C ASP A 634 9.07 -20.32 -23.26
N ILE A 635 8.35 -19.19 -23.18
CA ILE A 635 8.50 -18.16 -22.14
C ILE A 635 8.47 -18.75 -20.71
N MET A 636 7.56 -19.69 -20.43
CA MET A 636 7.44 -20.35 -19.12
C MET A 636 8.69 -21.16 -18.73
N THR A 637 9.60 -21.42 -19.68
CA THR A 637 10.86 -22.16 -19.49
C THR A 637 12.11 -21.27 -19.55
N CYS A 638 11.97 -19.98 -19.88
CA CYS A 638 13.10 -19.04 -20.03
C CYS A 638 13.60 -18.43 -18.72
N GLY A 639 12.97 -18.75 -17.58
CA GLY A 639 13.39 -18.31 -16.24
C GLY A 639 12.91 -16.92 -15.81
N TRP A 640 12.06 -16.27 -16.61
CA TRP A 640 11.47 -14.97 -16.31
C TRP A 640 10.60 -14.99 -15.04
N SER A 641 10.69 -13.91 -14.28
CA SER A 641 9.72 -13.54 -13.25
C SER A 641 8.37 -13.21 -13.87
N TRP A 642 7.35 -13.10 -13.03
CA TRP A 642 6.02 -12.68 -13.46
C TRP A 642 6.10 -11.27 -14.09
N SER A 643 5.31 -11.03 -15.14
CA SER A 643 5.33 -9.76 -15.87
C SER A 643 4.60 -8.70 -15.04
N TYR A 644 5.22 -7.53 -14.90
CA TYR A 644 4.74 -6.44 -14.06
C TYR A 644 4.49 -5.17 -14.88
N SER A 645 3.59 -4.32 -14.41
CA SER A 645 3.30 -3.00 -15.01
C SER A 645 2.98 -2.01 -13.90
N GLU A 646 3.66 -0.86 -13.87
CA GLU A 646 3.34 0.20 -12.90
C GLU A 646 1.88 0.68 -13.07
N ALA A 647 1.38 0.66 -14.31
CA ALA A 647 0.01 1.03 -14.65
C ALA A 647 -1.09 0.08 -14.11
N THR A 648 -0.75 -1.06 -13.49
CA THR A 648 -1.76 -1.95 -12.85
C THR A 648 -2.11 -1.58 -11.40
N TYR A 649 -1.38 -0.66 -10.77
CA TYR A 649 -1.65 -0.20 -9.38
C TYR A 649 -1.39 1.31 -9.17
N GLU A 650 -0.79 2.00 -10.16
CA GLU A 650 -0.50 3.43 -10.14
C GLU A 650 -0.90 4.03 -11.50
N HIS A 651 -1.97 4.83 -11.55
CA HIS A 651 -2.50 5.33 -12.83
C HIS A 651 -1.63 6.37 -13.52
N LYS A 652 -0.70 7.02 -12.82
CA LYS A 652 0.18 8.04 -13.42
C LYS A 652 1.12 7.39 -14.44
N ALA A 653 1.31 6.07 -14.36
CA ALA A 653 1.95 5.24 -15.37
C ALA A 653 1.04 4.82 -16.55
N PHE A 654 -0.29 4.94 -16.43
CA PHE A 654 -1.25 4.71 -17.52
C PHE A 654 -1.42 5.99 -18.34
N THR A 655 -0.63 6.16 -19.40
CA THR A 655 -0.63 7.41 -20.19
C THR A 655 -1.42 7.23 -21.50
N PHE A 656 -2.68 7.68 -21.53
CA PHE A 656 -3.48 7.72 -22.76
C PHE A 656 -3.42 9.09 -23.46
N TRP A 657 -2.92 9.10 -24.69
CA TRP A 657 -2.76 10.25 -25.56
C TRP A 657 -3.87 10.32 -26.61
N ALA A 658 -4.99 10.93 -26.21
CA ALA A 658 -6.18 11.10 -27.07
C ALA A 658 -5.92 11.78 -28.43
N PRO A 659 -5.01 12.77 -28.60
CA PRO A 659 -4.76 13.41 -29.91
C PRO A 659 -4.29 12.47 -31.03
N GLU A 660 -3.60 11.38 -30.71
CA GLU A 660 -3.20 10.33 -31.67
C GLU A 660 -3.84 8.96 -31.39
N SER A 661 -4.72 8.88 -30.38
CA SER A 661 -5.31 7.65 -29.84
C SER A 661 -4.26 6.57 -29.48
N LEU A 662 -3.18 6.97 -28.82
CA LEU A 662 -2.12 6.07 -28.35
C LEU A 662 -2.22 5.84 -26.84
N LEU A 663 -2.11 4.59 -26.40
CA LEU A 663 -1.83 4.25 -25.00
C LEU A 663 -0.36 3.86 -24.85
N ALA A 664 0.31 4.38 -23.83
CA ALA A 664 1.61 3.90 -23.37
C ALA A 664 1.44 3.10 -22.06
N VAL A 665 2.05 1.91 -22.01
CA VAL A 665 2.00 0.99 -20.85
C VAL A 665 3.42 0.54 -20.50
N PRO A 666 3.96 0.89 -19.32
CA PRO A 666 5.23 0.33 -18.87
C PRO A 666 5.08 -1.16 -18.53
N LEU A 667 6.08 -1.95 -18.90
CA LEU A 667 6.15 -3.40 -18.68
C LEU A 667 7.56 -3.76 -18.20
N SER A 668 7.68 -4.65 -17.21
CA SER A 668 8.98 -5.11 -16.71
C SER A 668 8.94 -6.57 -16.26
N THR A 669 10.09 -7.24 -16.37
CA THR A 669 10.37 -8.60 -15.85
C THR A 669 11.87 -8.73 -15.63
N HIS A 670 12.30 -9.76 -14.91
CA HIS A 670 13.72 -10.09 -14.74
C HIS A 670 13.93 -11.60 -14.74
N ARG A 671 15.17 -12.06 -14.96
CA ARG A 671 15.54 -13.46 -14.71
C ARG A 671 16.94 -13.56 -14.12
N TYR A 672 17.15 -14.58 -13.29
CA TYR A 672 18.48 -14.93 -12.82
C TYR A 672 19.24 -15.71 -13.92
N VAL A 673 20.44 -15.26 -14.25
CA VAL A 673 21.30 -15.85 -15.28
C VAL A 673 22.60 -16.33 -14.67
N TYR A 674 23.11 -17.45 -15.19
CA TYR A 674 24.42 -18.02 -14.85
C TYR A 674 25.08 -18.55 -16.12
N ASP A 675 26.29 -18.08 -16.43
CA ASP A 675 27.08 -18.52 -17.60
C ASP A 675 28.54 -18.85 -17.21
N GLU A 676 29.18 -19.76 -17.95
CA GLU A 676 30.55 -20.23 -17.73
C GLU A 676 31.40 -20.11 -19.00
N ILE A 677 32.19 -19.04 -19.09
CA ILE A 677 33.02 -18.75 -20.27
C ILE A 677 34.46 -19.25 -20.05
N GLU A 678 34.92 -20.21 -20.85
CA GLU A 678 36.32 -20.68 -20.82
C GLU A 678 37.25 -19.76 -21.65
N ILE A 679 38.07 -18.95 -20.99
CA ILE A 679 39.07 -18.07 -21.61
C ILE A 679 40.49 -18.56 -21.25
N GLU A 680 41.28 -18.90 -22.27
CA GLU A 680 42.67 -19.40 -22.15
C GLU A 680 42.87 -20.60 -21.20
N GLY A 681 41.84 -21.43 -20.98
CA GLY A 681 41.90 -22.58 -20.07
C GLY A 681 41.53 -22.25 -18.61
N LYS A 682 40.96 -21.08 -18.35
CA LYS A 682 40.25 -20.75 -17.12
C LYS A 682 38.76 -20.60 -17.40
N VAL A 683 37.92 -21.20 -16.57
CA VAL A 683 36.47 -20.92 -16.57
C VAL A 683 36.24 -19.64 -15.76
N TYR A 684 35.43 -18.74 -16.31
CA TYR A 684 34.91 -17.55 -15.65
C TYR A 684 33.39 -17.72 -15.53
N SER A 685 32.90 -17.90 -14.30
CA SER A 685 31.47 -17.92 -14.01
C SER A 685 30.95 -16.49 -13.85
N ASN A 686 29.99 -16.08 -14.67
CA ASN A 686 29.25 -14.83 -14.51
C ASN A 686 27.84 -15.13 -14.00
N TYR A 687 27.33 -14.33 -13.07
CA TYR A 687 26.02 -14.55 -12.45
C TYR A 687 25.39 -13.26 -11.97
N GLY A 688 24.06 -13.20 -11.99
CA GLY A 688 23.29 -12.01 -11.63
C GLY A 688 21.94 -12.03 -12.32
N TYR A 689 21.38 -10.85 -12.58
CA TYR A 689 20.07 -10.68 -13.17
C TYR A 689 20.14 -9.96 -14.51
N GLU A 690 19.28 -10.41 -15.42
CA GLU A 690 18.96 -9.77 -16.69
C GLU A 690 17.56 -9.15 -16.55
N TYR A 691 17.45 -7.85 -16.78
CA TYR A 691 16.20 -7.10 -16.62
C TYR A 691 15.61 -6.73 -17.99
N VAL A 692 14.28 -6.67 -18.08
CA VAL A 692 13.55 -6.06 -19.21
C VAL A 692 12.77 -4.85 -18.72
N SER A 693 12.88 -3.73 -19.44
CA SER A 693 12.36 -2.43 -19.02
C SER A 693 11.74 -1.70 -20.21
N MET A 694 10.48 -2.04 -20.52
CA MET A 694 9.84 -1.71 -21.79
C MET A 694 8.69 -0.71 -21.58
N LEU A 695 8.47 0.20 -22.53
CA LEU A 695 7.24 0.98 -22.66
C LEU A 695 6.53 0.51 -23.93
N LYS A 696 5.37 -0.12 -23.75
CA LYS A 696 4.56 -0.63 -24.86
C LYS A 696 3.62 0.44 -25.39
N MET A 697 3.65 0.66 -26.69
CA MET A 697 2.81 1.63 -27.38
C MET A 697 1.68 0.90 -28.11
N ILE A 698 0.44 1.32 -27.92
CA ILE A 698 -0.76 0.62 -28.42
C ILE A 698 -1.67 1.64 -29.11
N ASN A 699 -2.10 1.36 -30.34
CA ASN A 699 -3.13 2.14 -31.03
C ASN A 699 -4.52 1.72 -30.52
N ILE A 700 -5.35 2.69 -30.15
CA ILE A 700 -6.72 2.51 -29.69
C ILE A 700 -7.68 3.01 -30.78
N ASP A 701 -8.39 2.10 -31.46
CA ASP A 701 -9.39 2.47 -32.48
C ASP A 701 -10.80 2.27 -31.92
N THR A 702 -11.42 3.34 -31.41
CA THR A 702 -12.80 3.31 -30.88
C THR A 702 -13.88 3.35 -31.97
N GLU A 703 -13.55 3.74 -33.22
CA GLU A 703 -14.53 3.67 -34.34
C GLU A 703 -14.75 2.23 -34.82
N ASN A 704 -13.69 1.41 -34.82
CA ASN A 704 -13.74 0.01 -35.23
C ASN A 704 -13.76 -0.97 -34.04
N GLY A 705 -13.45 -0.49 -32.83
CA GLY A 705 -13.41 -1.29 -31.60
C GLY A 705 -12.22 -2.26 -31.56
N THR A 706 -11.01 -1.80 -31.88
CA THR A 706 -9.82 -2.68 -31.97
C THR A 706 -8.58 -2.09 -31.30
N LEU A 707 -7.77 -2.99 -30.72
CA LEU A 707 -6.46 -2.69 -30.13
C LEU A 707 -5.36 -3.23 -31.04
N SER A 708 -4.25 -2.51 -31.19
CA SER A 708 -3.10 -3.05 -31.95
C SER A 708 -1.75 -2.49 -31.48
N ASN A 709 -0.75 -3.37 -31.41
CA ASN A 709 0.63 -2.98 -31.09
C ASN A 709 1.12 -1.90 -32.07
N HIS A 710 1.49 -0.74 -31.54
CA HIS A 710 2.18 0.31 -32.28
C HIS A 710 3.68 0.02 -32.31
N GLY A 711 4.25 -0.39 -31.17
CA GLY A 711 5.65 -0.77 -31.01
C GLY A 711 6.09 -0.74 -29.53
N GLU A 712 7.40 -0.70 -29.31
CA GLU A 712 8.00 -0.63 -27.99
C GLU A 712 9.17 0.38 -27.96
N VAL A 713 9.35 0.99 -26.79
CA VAL A 713 10.58 1.70 -26.37
C VAL A 713 11.22 0.87 -25.26
N GLU A 714 12.55 0.82 -25.23
CA GLU A 714 13.29 -0.14 -24.41
C GLU A 714 14.40 0.56 -23.61
N HIS A 715 14.42 0.35 -22.28
CA HIS A 715 15.39 0.89 -21.33
C HIS A 715 16.28 -0.20 -20.72
N SER A 716 16.15 -1.47 -21.14
CA SER A 716 16.97 -2.60 -20.67
C SER A 716 18.48 -2.34 -20.70
N GLU A 717 18.98 -1.60 -21.70
CA GLU A 717 20.42 -1.39 -21.87
C GLU A 717 21.02 -0.61 -20.68
N PHE A 718 20.30 0.36 -20.10
CA PHE A 718 20.69 1.08 -18.87
C PHE A 718 20.93 0.18 -17.64
N TYR A 719 20.46 -1.08 -17.66
CA TYR A 719 20.57 -2.03 -16.54
C TYR A 719 21.39 -3.28 -16.88
N ASN A 720 21.74 -3.48 -18.15
CA ASN A 720 22.41 -4.69 -18.65
C ASN A 720 23.74 -4.42 -19.40
N GLU A 721 24.12 -3.16 -19.71
CA GLU A 721 25.31 -2.87 -20.52
C GLU A 721 26.65 -3.35 -19.91
N GLU A 722 26.86 -3.19 -18.60
CA GLU A 722 28.09 -3.68 -17.94
C GLU A 722 28.08 -5.20 -17.67
N GLY A 723 26.96 -5.88 -17.93
CA GLY A 723 26.76 -7.31 -17.71
C GLY A 723 25.50 -7.61 -16.91
N LEU A 724 25.53 -8.68 -16.10
CA LEU A 724 24.41 -9.06 -15.25
C LEU A 724 24.38 -8.17 -14.01
N SER A 725 23.26 -7.48 -13.79
CA SER A 725 23.06 -6.61 -12.63
C SER A 725 22.81 -7.40 -11.35
N SER A 726 23.00 -6.74 -10.20
CA SER A 726 22.68 -7.34 -8.91
C SER A 726 21.21 -7.11 -8.54
N TRP A 727 20.63 -8.00 -7.73
CA TRP A 727 19.22 -7.96 -7.29
C TRP A 727 18.77 -6.60 -6.70
N TRP A 728 19.70 -5.86 -6.11
CA TRP A 728 19.45 -4.59 -5.42
C TRP A 728 19.64 -3.34 -6.33
N SER A 729 19.56 -3.48 -7.66
CA SER A 729 19.82 -2.41 -8.66
C SER A 729 18.76 -1.30 -8.76
N GLY A 730 18.08 -0.97 -7.65
CA GLY A 730 17.03 0.05 -7.59
C GLY A 730 15.76 -0.35 -8.35
N SER A 731 15.01 0.66 -8.83
CA SER A 731 13.87 0.41 -9.72
C SER A 731 14.36 0.29 -11.16
N THR A 732 14.26 -0.91 -11.71
CA THR A 732 14.68 -1.20 -13.09
C THR A 732 13.64 -0.85 -14.14
N ASN A 733 12.46 -0.37 -13.72
CA ASN A 733 11.28 -0.22 -14.58
C ASN A 733 11.27 1.16 -15.27
N ILE A 734 10.72 1.24 -16.47
CA ILE A 734 10.12 2.51 -16.93
C ILE A 734 8.90 2.75 -16.04
N ARG A 735 8.84 3.92 -15.40
CA ARG A 735 7.86 4.23 -14.36
C ARG A 735 6.78 5.23 -14.80
N ARG A 736 7.12 6.09 -15.77
CA ARG A 736 6.25 7.12 -16.34
C ARG A 736 6.56 7.33 -17.81
N SER A 737 5.56 7.84 -18.52
CA SER A 737 5.70 8.40 -19.87
C SER A 737 4.96 9.73 -19.99
N MET A 738 5.44 10.60 -20.87
CA MET A 738 4.79 11.87 -21.22
C MET A 738 4.77 12.05 -22.74
N PHE A 739 3.70 12.63 -23.26
CA PHE A 739 3.58 13.00 -24.68
C PHE A 739 3.71 14.51 -24.84
N MET A 740 4.43 14.96 -25.86
CA MET A 740 4.57 16.37 -26.23
C MET A 740 4.53 16.51 -27.76
N GLY A 741 3.34 16.82 -28.30
CA GLY A 741 3.08 16.75 -29.75
C GLY A 741 3.36 15.35 -30.33
N ASP A 742 4.05 15.29 -31.47
CA ASP A 742 4.44 14.08 -32.22
C ASP A 742 5.53 13.23 -31.51
N TYR A 743 5.72 13.34 -30.19
CA TYR A 743 6.79 12.69 -29.42
C TYR A 743 6.33 12.10 -28.09
N VAL A 744 6.89 10.94 -27.73
CA VAL A 744 6.78 10.30 -26.42
C VAL A 744 8.14 10.32 -25.70
N TYR A 745 8.11 10.64 -24.42
CA TYR A 745 9.22 10.72 -23.49
C TYR A 745 9.03 9.59 -22.46
N ALA A 746 10.03 8.74 -22.26
CA ALA A 746 9.98 7.61 -21.33
C ALA A 746 11.03 7.76 -20.22
N PHE A 747 10.68 7.41 -18.98
CA PHE A 747 11.52 7.63 -17.80
C PHE A 747 11.65 6.36 -16.94
N SER A 748 12.88 5.87 -16.78
CA SER A 748 13.28 4.88 -15.76
C SER A 748 14.31 5.50 -14.81
N ALA A 749 14.68 4.81 -13.73
CA ALA A 749 15.67 5.33 -12.79
C ALA A 749 17.08 5.48 -13.41
N GLY A 750 17.45 4.61 -14.36
CA GLY A 750 18.73 4.65 -15.05
C GLY A 750 18.81 5.66 -16.21
N GLY A 751 17.68 6.04 -16.81
CA GLY A 751 17.70 6.86 -18.03
C GLY A 751 16.35 7.38 -18.51
N ALA A 752 16.41 8.40 -19.37
CA ALA A 752 15.30 8.94 -20.13
C ALA A 752 15.55 8.81 -21.64
N THR A 753 14.50 8.52 -22.41
CA THR A 753 14.55 8.49 -23.87
C THR A 753 13.41 9.30 -24.49
N VAL A 754 13.61 9.79 -25.71
CA VAL A 754 12.60 10.54 -26.48
C VAL A 754 12.47 9.95 -27.87
N HIS A 755 11.25 9.58 -28.25
CA HIS A 755 10.94 8.89 -29.50
C HIS A 755 9.83 9.62 -30.25
N ARG A 756 9.92 9.73 -31.59
CA ARG A 756 8.81 10.23 -32.42
C ARG A 756 7.68 9.20 -32.43
N THR A 757 6.44 9.61 -32.12
CA THR A 757 5.30 8.69 -32.01
C THR A 757 5.05 7.90 -33.30
N THR A 758 5.19 8.52 -34.48
CA THR A 758 4.79 7.91 -35.77
C THR A 758 5.49 6.61 -36.18
N ASP A 759 6.67 6.34 -35.63
CA ASP A 759 7.52 5.18 -35.98
C ASP A 759 8.53 4.79 -34.88
N LEU A 760 8.34 5.33 -33.66
CA LEU A 760 9.21 5.17 -32.47
C LEU A 760 10.71 5.39 -32.74
N GLN A 761 11.05 6.23 -33.72
CA GLN A 761 12.44 6.60 -33.96
C GLN A 761 12.97 7.38 -32.76
N MET A 762 13.97 6.82 -32.06
CA MET A 762 14.71 7.50 -31.01
C MET A 762 15.34 8.81 -31.55
N MET A 763 15.22 9.86 -30.74
CA MET A 763 15.69 11.22 -31.00
C MET A 763 16.73 11.64 -29.97
N VAL A 764 16.50 11.31 -28.69
CA VAL A 764 17.37 11.58 -27.55
C VAL A 764 17.41 10.35 -26.63
N GLU A 765 18.57 10.15 -26.02
CA GLU A 765 18.88 9.17 -24.98
C GLU A 765 19.71 9.91 -23.93
N LEU A 766 19.40 9.71 -22.65
CA LEU A 766 19.95 10.48 -21.54
C LEU A 766 20.05 9.61 -20.29
N GLU A 767 21.27 9.17 -19.95
CA GLU A 767 21.58 8.58 -18.64
C GLU A 767 21.17 9.53 -17.51
N LEU A 768 20.51 9.03 -16.46
CA LEU A 768 20.06 9.82 -15.32
C LEU A 768 20.84 9.47 -14.05
N PRO A 769 21.42 10.45 -13.33
CA PRO A 769 22.05 10.21 -12.04
C PRO A 769 20.98 9.92 -10.97
N GLY A 770 21.34 9.11 -9.98
CA GLY A 770 20.50 8.78 -8.82
C GLY A 770 20.29 7.27 -8.61
N ASN A 771 20.52 6.44 -9.63
CA ASN A 771 20.35 4.98 -9.59
C ASN A 771 21.64 4.19 -9.27
N GLU A 772 22.59 4.80 -8.55
CA GLU A 772 23.85 4.16 -8.19
C GLU A 772 23.64 3.12 -7.07
N PRO A 773 24.11 1.87 -7.22
CA PRO A 773 23.96 0.86 -6.17
C PRO A 773 24.81 1.20 -4.95
N VAL A 774 24.22 1.12 -3.75
CA VAL A 774 24.91 1.42 -2.49
C VAL A 774 26.04 0.41 -2.26
N GLU A 775 27.30 0.82 -2.42
CA GLU A 775 28.46 0.01 -2.06
C GLU A 775 28.53 -0.19 -0.53
N TYR A 776 27.89 -1.26 -0.03
CA TYR A 776 28.16 -1.82 1.29
C TYR A 776 29.56 -2.45 1.33
N ASN A 777 30.58 -1.60 1.39
CA ASN A 777 31.98 -1.96 1.59
C ASN A 777 32.18 -2.57 3.00
N TYR A 778 31.78 -3.84 3.15
CA TYR A 778 32.18 -4.68 4.26
C TYR A 778 33.70 -4.92 4.18
N VAL A 779 34.46 -4.01 4.83
CA VAL A 779 35.89 -4.21 5.07
C VAL A 779 36.05 -5.30 6.13
N SER A 780 35.94 -6.55 5.68
CA SER A 780 36.41 -7.71 6.45
C SER A 780 37.94 -7.67 6.50
N GLU A 781 38.49 -7.00 7.52
CA GLU A 781 39.81 -7.35 8.02
C GLU A 781 39.76 -8.80 8.54
N GLU A 782 39.94 -9.79 7.64
CA GLU A 782 40.18 -11.15 8.07
C GLU A 782 41.47 -11.16 8.92
N PRO A 783 41.40 -11.59 10.19
CA PRO A 783 42.60 -11.68 11.02
C PRO A 783 43.49 -12.80 10.48
N ASP A 784 44.76 -12.47 10.20
CA ASP A 784 45.77 -13.38 9.63
C ASP A 784 45.66 -14.81 10.19
N ARG A 785 45.20 -15.75 9.35
CA ARG A 785 45.24 -17.18 9.69
C ARG A 785 46.70 -17.63 9.73
N VAL A 786 47.20 -17.83 10.95
CA VAL A 786 48.46 -18.55 11.17
C VAL A 786 48.20 -20.03 10.90
N ASP A 787 48.76 -20.53 9.80
CA ASP A 787 48.70 -21.96 9.44
C ASP A 787 49.51 -22.82 10.44
N GLU A 788 48.83 -23.47 11.39
CA GLU A 788 49.40 -24.60 12.15
C GLU A 788 49.26 -25.91 11.35
N ASP A 789 50.07 -26.05 10.31
CA ASP A 789 50.10 -27.27 9.48
C ASP A 789 50.84 -28.41 10.21
N SER A 790 50.19 -29.56 10.39
CA SER A 790 50.66 -30.62 11.28
C SER A 790 51.28 -31.82 10.53
N GLU A 791 52.59 -31.75 10.24
CA GLU A 791 53.38 -32.94 9.83
C GLU A 791 54.28 -33.50 10.96
N GLU A 792 54.59 -34.81 10.86
CA GLU A 792 55.14 -35.59 11.96
C GLU A 792 56.66 -35.45 12.17
N SER A 793 57.05 -34.90 13.32
CA SER A 793 58.24 -35.28 14.11
C SER A 793 59.66 -35.19 13.50
N SER A 794 60.54 -34.40 14.13
CA SER A 794 61.82 -34.93 14.68
C SER A 794 62.56 -33.93 15.59
N GLU A 795 63.52 -34.47 16.34
CA GLU A 795 64.23 -33.93 17.51
C GLU A 795 65.02 -32.61 17.32
N ASP A 796 65.27 -31.91 18.44
CA ASP A 796 65.99 -30.63 18.51
C ASP A 796 67.40 -30.61 17.88
N THR A 797 67.80 -29.48 17.28
CA THR A 797 69.18 -28.94 17.49
C THR A 797 69.26 -27.42 17.27
N GLU A 798 70.33 -26.80 17.82
CA GLU A 798 70.44 -25.36 18.04
C GLU A 798 70.99 -24.55 16.83
N THR A 799 70.41 -23.36 16.62
CA THR A 799 71.00 -22.09 16.13
C THR A 799 72.25 -22.08 15.23
N HIS A 800 72.21 -21.32 14.12
CA HIS A 800 73.35 -20.44 13.75
C HIS A 800 72.94 -19.26 12.83
N PRO A 801 73.38 -18.01 13.07
CA PRO A 801 72.93 -16.83 12.33
C PRO A 801 73.84 -16.50 11.12
N CYS A 802 73.56 -17.13 9.96
CA CYS A 802 74.27 -16.86 8.68
C CYS A 802 73.33 -16.80 7.45
N ASN A 803 72.02 -16.66 7.63
CA ASN A 803 71.02 -17.03 6.60
C ASN A 803 70.18 -15.85 6.07
N GLU A 804 70.77 -14.66 5.95
CA GLU A 804 70.17 -13.48 5.32
C GLU A 804 71.08 -12.94 4.19
N SER A 805 70.48 -12.35 3.16
CA SER A 805 71.08 -12.22 1.81
C SER A 805 72.13 -11.11 1.61
N ASP A 806 72.47 -10.33 2.64
CA ASP A 806 73.50 -9.27 2.60
C ASP A 806 74.74 -9.58 3.46
N ALA A 807 74.98 -10.87 3.75
CA ALA A 807 76.15 -11.34 4.49
C ALA A 807 77.39 -11.60 3.60
N GLU A 808 78.18 -10.57 3.29
CA GLU A 808 79.55 -10.77 2.79
C GLU A 808 80.43 -11.41 3.87
N GLY A 809 80.94 -12.64 3.65
CA GLY A 809 82.09 -13.17 4.41
C GLY A 809 81.96 -14.53 5.11
N CYS A 810 81.06 -15.42 4.68
CA CYS A 810 81.10 -16.84 5.07
C CYS A 810 81.77 -17.68 3.96
N GLU A 811 83.01 -18.15 4.18
CA GLU A 811 83.77 -19.02 3.28
C GLU A 811 83.78 -20.49 3.77
N GLU A 812 83.76 -21.42 2.79
CA GLU A 812 83.88 -22.90 2.87
C GLU A 812 82.79 -23.71 3.63
#